data_AF-A0A2E0ZCV4-F1
#
_entry.id   AF-A0A2E0ZCV4-F1
#
_cell.length_a   1.000
_cell.length_b   1.000
_cell.length_c   1.000
_cell.angle_alpha   90.00
_cell.angle_beta   90.00
_cell.angle_gamma   90.00
#
_symmetry.space_group_name_H-M   'P 1'
#
loop_
_entity.id
_entity.type
_entity.pdbx_description
1 polymer ?
#
loop_
_entity_poly.entity_id
_entity_poly.type
_entity_poly.pdbx_seq_one_letter_code
_entity_poly.pdbx_strand_id
1 'polypeptide(L)'
;MREFVPKPKQVLLLIILLLGTVAIGVRSQAATAVPQAPASGLYEIYLPVAGKNFTPGDVGSGEKQIYAYSDAAVLQPNSALLPLLTAQKPLLCQAKAAPQTWTLNQALQNGWNYLSQQIGAANAAGFRAAPEVDSAGKAQMFAMSALADNRPDGALAGLLQAYTLNPQSPITLVNAAGIFATLNMPNEGLALLDAAEALPGPMETPMGIPGEELAANNRGYALLLLGQWAAAENVLRPLAESNTELSEARRNMSLALLCQDKDDEAMYFYRLGARRMMWDKAEYGEEIEGIRPPIDLTLERSAGELFTLPPLGVMHTPGQAQTVWEHTNELINDNIARDQELNELIEANTDLRNNRPLPGPITLARFSNIYITAMRAGNEPDILALYEAAAAQETVITTLQDEQTAEYEALFEEYPEWDAFTAACRSTVTGHLSVWLTEYFQFEDMLAAYTEAKYAAMTGTAANLGDDLNHEFVSLNIEHEMQTDLAWRVHMLNNYAATTAIRWAYCEGIQETAQTESADPVFTWAAKCPAQLTRNKLGVNLIPEILQVRANCEVFEIEINGPTWITVFGQVSIDMKNKTATIFAGGKLQSPPGTLQMALNDGFYITLSENGVSDLGMKASSSVDVGVGPFVGVIDGDSVELGVAGAVEYWNTPPSP
;
A
#
# COMPACT_ATOMS: atom_id res chain seq x y z
N MET A 1 -30.33 53.17 36.92
CA MET A 1 -29.17 52.29 36.66
C MET A 1 -28.99 51.40 37.88
N ARG A 2 -29.09 50.08 37.69
CA ARG A 2 -28.59 49.02 38.57
C ARG A 2 -28.07 47.95 37.61
N GLU A 3 -26.85 47.48 37.82
CA GLU A 3 -26.20 46.59 36.88
C GLU A 3 -26.74 45.16 37.02
N PHE A 4 -26.87 44.48 35.89
CA PHE A 4 -27.35 43.10 35.84
C PHE A 4 -26.13 42.18 35.88
N VAL A 5 -25.84 41.60 37.04
CA VAL A 5 -24.79 40.59 37.19
C VAL A 5 -25.43 39.22 36.90
N PRO A 6 -24.97 38.47 35.88
CA PRO A 6 -25.49 37.13 35.61
C PRO A 6 -25.18 36.19 36.78
N LYS A 7 -26.07 35.24 37.05
CA LYS A 7 -25.89 34.29 38.16
C LYS A 7 -24.84 33.23 37.77
N PRO A 8 -24.04 32.70 38.72
CA PRO A 8 -23.00 31.70 38.40
C PRO A 8 -23.54 30.44 37.69
N LYS A 9 -24.79 30.03 37.94
CA LYS A 9 -25.46 28.94 37.20
C LYS A 9 -25.53 29.18 35.67
N GLN A 10 -25.43 30.41 35.17
CA GLN A 10 -25.39 30.73 33.73
C GLN A 10 -23.97 30.67 33.15
N VAL A 11 -22.92 30.87 33.96
CA VAL A 11 -21.52 30.82 33.50
C VAL A 11 -21.07 29.37 33.32
N LEU A 12 -21.47 28.48 34.23
CA LEU A 12 -21.19 27.04 34.12
C LEU A 12 -21.88 26.42 32.89
N LEU A 13 -23.11 26.84 32.59
CA LEU A 13 -23.86 26.42 31.40
C LEU A 13 -23.10 26.76 30.11
N LEU A 14 -22.56 27.98 30.02
CA LEU A 14 -21.79 28.45 28.87
C LEU A 14 -20.50 27.64 28.66
N ILE A 15 -19.82 27.24 29.75
CA ILE A 15 -18.58 26.46 29.69
C ILE A 15 -18.85 25.03 29.22
N ILE A 16 -19.95 24.41 29.66
CA ILE A 16 -20.31 23.04 29.25
C ILE A 16 -20.72 23.01 27.77
N LEU A 17 -21.48 24.01 27.29
CA LEU A 17 -21.81 24.15 25.86
C LEU A 17 -20.55 24.37 25.00
N LEU A 18 -19.63 25.24 25.42
CA LEU A 18 -18.38 25.50 24.69
C LEU A 18 -17.45 24.28 24.58
N LEU A 19 -17.50 23.36 25.55
CA LEU A 19 -16.72 22.11 25.52
C LEU A 19 -17.33 21.04 24.59
N GLY A 20 -18.65 21.10 24.31
CA GLY A 20 -19.30 20.23 23.33
C GLY A 20 -19.08 20.67 21.87
N THR A 21 -18.75 21.94 21.64
CA THR A 21 -18.69 22.54 20.28
C THR A 21 -17.30 22.56 19.65
N VAL A 22 -16.35 21.72 20.08
CA VAL A 22 -15.02 21.59 19.43
C VAL A 22 -15.09 20.59 18.28
N ALA A 23 -16.02 20.84 17.35
CA ALA A 23 -16.16 20.14 16.07
C ALA A 23 -15.62 21.00 14.91
N ILE A 24 -15.14 20.38 13.83
CA ILE A 24 -14.29 21.03 12.82
C ILE A 24 -15.15 21.81 11.80
N GLY A 25 -15.43 23.08 12.10
CA GLY A 25 -16.23 23.98 11.27
C GLY A 25 -15.55 24.53 10.01
N VAL A 26 -15.13 23.69 9.07
CA VAL A 26 -14.62 24.13 7.75
C VAL A 26 -15.78 24.36 6.78
N ARG A 27 -16.24 25.62 6.66
CA ARG A 27 -17.20 26.01 5.61
C ARG A 27 -16.48 26.30 4.29
N SER A 28 -16.64 25.43 3.30
CA SER A 28 -16.40 25.77 1.89
C SER A 28 -17.62 26.48 1.29
N GLN A 29 -17.41 27.61 0.62
CA GLN A 29 -18.43 28.24 -0.24
C GLN A 29 -17.92 28.31 -1.67
N ALA A 30 -18.33 27.34 -2.49
CA ALA A 30 -18.14 27.36 -3.94
C ALA A 30 -19.33 26.69 -4.62
N ALA A 31 -20.29 27.48 -5.09
CA ALA A 31 -21.34 26.99 -5.98
C ALA A 31 -20.83 27.01 -7.43
N THR A 32 -20.48 25.86 -7.97
CA THR A 32 -20.12 25.66 -9.39
C THR A 32 -21.24 24.91 -10.12
N ALA A 33 -21.53 25.33 -11.35
CA ALA A 33 -22.62 24.75 -12.13
C ALA A 33 -22.18 23.45 -12.83
N VAL A 34 -23.02 22.41 -12.75
CA VAL A 34 -22.80 21.11 -13.42
C VAL A 34 -22.75 21.30 -14.94
N PRO A 35 -21.62 20.98 -15.61
CA PRO A 35 -21.58 20.89 -17.07
C PRO A 35 -22.25 19.60 -17.54
N GLN A 36 -23.00 19.65 -18.64
CA GLN A 36 -23.48 18.43 -19.29
C GLN A 36 -22.32 17.73 -20.01
N ALA A 37 -22.24 16.40 -19.87
CA ALA A 37 -21.21 15.60 -20.52
C ALA A 37 -21.32 15.66 -22.06
N PRO A 38 -20.24 15.99 -22.79
CA PRO A 38 -20.20 15.87 -24.24
C PRO A 38 -20.02 14.40 -24.65
N ALA A 39 -20.62 14.01 -25.78
CA ALA A 39 -20.53 12.65 -26.28
C ALA A 39 -19.18 12.39 -27.00
N SER A 40 -18.51 11.30 -26.62
CA SER A 40 -17.51 10.52 -27.38
C SER A 40 -16.63 11.31 -28.37
N GLY A 41 -15.43 11.73 -27.94
CA GLY A 41 -14.39 12.28 -28.80
C GLY A 41 -13.01 11.73 -28.44
N LEU A 42 -12.16 11.52 -29.44
CA LEU A 42 -10.73 11.26 -29.26
C LEU A 42 -10.01 12.58 -28.93
N TYR A 43 -9.05 12.53 -28.00
CA TYR A 43 -8.20 13.67 -27.64
C TYR A 43 -6.73 13.36 -27.93
N GLU A 44 -6.08 14.17 -28.76
CA GLU A 44 -4.62 14.31 -28.77
C GLU A 44 -4.22 15.38 -27.74
N ILE A 45 -3.30 15.07 -26.83
CA ILE A 45 -2.80 16.02 -25.84
C ILE A 45 -1.38 16.46 -26.25
N TYR A 46 -1.22 17.77 -26.47
CA TYR A 46 0.09 18.41 -26.62
C TYR A 46 0.41 19.20 -25.34
N LEU A 47 1.44 18.77 -24.60
CA LEU A 47 1.88 19.45 -23.37
C LEU A 47 2.92 20.55 -23.69
N PRO A 48 2.69 21.82 -23.28
CA PRO A 48 3.69 22.88 -23.37
C PRO A 48 4.49 23.00 -22.06
N VAL A 49 5.79 22.70 -22.09
CA VAL A 49 6.67 22.92 -20.93
C VAL A 49 7.00 24.41 -20.80
N ALA A 50 6.40 25.08 -19.81
CA ALA A 50 6.67 26.47 -19.49
C ALA A 50 7.81 26.60 -18.46
N GLY A 51 8.92 27.27 -18.82
CA GLY A 51 9.94 27.63 -17.81
C GLY A 51 11.29 28.14 -18.32
N LYS A 52 11.79 27.70 -19.49
CA LYS A 52 13.10 28.13 -20.01
C LYS A 52 13.09 28.39 -21.51
N ASN A 53 13.66 29.53 -21.92
CA ASN A 53 13.99 29.81 -23.31
C ASN A 53 15.27 29.06 -23.69
N PHE A 54 15.15 27.99 -24.50
CA PHE A 54 16.31 27.35 -25.13
C PHE A 54 16.57 27.93 -26.52
N THR A 55 17.84 28.19 -26.82
CA THR A 55 18.31 28.56 -28.17
C THR A 55 18.55 27.32 -29.02
N PRO A 56 18.25 27.33 -30.34
CA PRO A 56 18.53 26.19 -31.21
C PRO A 56 20.04 25.89 -31.30
N GLY A 57 20.46 24.79 -30.67
CA GLY A 57 21.86 24.34 -30.65
C GLY A 57 22.11 23.18 -29.68
N ASP A 58 21.49 23.21 -28.51
CA ASP A 58 21.76 22.24 -27.43
C ASP A 58 20.91 20.96 -27.57
N VAL A 59 21.34 20.06 -28.45
CA VAL A 59 20.91 18.64 -28.45
C VAL A 59 22.15 17.75 -28.37
N GLY A 60 22.76 17.73 -27.19
CA GLY A 60 23.84 16.79 -26.85
C GLY A 60 23.30 15.37 -26.63
N SER A 61 24.15 14.37 -26.83
CA SER A 61 23.78 12.95 -26.76
C SER A 61 23.77 12.39 -25.33
N GLY A 62 22.68 11.72 -24.97
CA GLY A 62 22.50 11.00 -23.69
C GLY A 62 21.23 11.48 -22.98
N GLU A 63 20.38 10.63 -22.41
CA GLU A 63 20.50 9.18 -22.17
C GLU A 63 19.43 8.37 -22.93
N LYS A 64 19.61 7.05 -23.02
CA LYS A 64 18.53 6.14 -23.43
C LYS A 64 17.65 5.83 -22.23
N GLN A 65 16.49 6.46 -22.11
CA GLN A 65 15.44 5.99 -21.20
C GLN A 65 14.88 4.68 -21.74
N ILE A 66 15.10 3.57 -21.02
CA ILE A 66 14.49 2.27 -21.32
C ILE A 66 13.42 2.04 -20.25
N TYR A 67 12.17 1.87 -20.67
CA TYR A 67 11.03 1.73 -19.78
C TYR A 67 10.67 0.25 -19.62
N ALA A 68 10.54 -0.22 -18.38
CA ALA A 68 10.27 -1.63 -18.06
C ALA A 68 8.81 -2.06 -18.20
N TYR A 69 7.99 -1.29 -18.94
CA TYR A 69 6.54 -1.42 -18.92
C TYR A 69 6.07 -2.85 -19.19
N SER A 70 5.29 -3.36 -18.24
CA SER A 70 4.18 -4.25 -18.54
C SER A 70 3.36 -3.61 -19.66
N ASP A 71 3.23 -4.35 -20.76
CA ASP A 71 2.72 -3.85 -22.03
C ASP A 71 1.41 -3.05 -21.79
N ALA A 72 1.45 -1.72 -21.91
CA ALA A 72 0.25 -0.87 -22.01
C ALA A 72 -0.47 -1.07 -23.37
N ALA A 73 -0.29 -2.26 -23.95
CA ALA A 73 -0.96 -2.72 -25.13
C ALA A 73 -2.44 -2.92 -24.81
N VAL A 74 -3.28 -2.10 -25.45
CA VAL A 74 -4.73 -2.25 -25.43
C VAL A 74 -5.08 -3.69 -25.77
N LEU A 75 -5.53 -4.47 -24.77
CA LEU A 75 -5.86 -5.87 -24.93
C LEU A 75 -6.96 -6.00 -25.98
N GLN A 76 -6.60 -6.61 -27.11
CA GLN A 76 -7.50 -6.72 -28.24
C GLN A 76 -8.79 -7.48 -27.82
N PRO A 77 -9.99 -7.02 -28.25
CA PRO A 77 -11.22 -7.77 -28.02
C PRO A 77 -11.13 -9.16 -28.66
N ASN A 78 -11.88 -10.16 -28.18
CA ASN A 78 -11.78 -11.55 -28.67
C ASN A 78 -11.87 -11.64 -30.21
N SER A 79 -12.71 -10.80 -30.81
CA SER A 79 -12.91 -10.66 -32.27
C SER A 79 -11.66 -10.21 -33.05
N ALA A 80 -10.70 -9.57 -32.39
CA ALA A 80 -9.41 -9.16 -32.96
C ALA A 80 -8.23 -10.01 -32.46
N LEU A 81 -8.30 -10.53 -31.23
CA LEU A 81 -7.26 -11.39 -30.66
C LEU A 81 -7.22 -12.79 -31.32
N LEU A 82 -8.38 -13.43 -31.52
CA LEU A 82 -8.42 -14.78 -32.10
C LEU A 82 -7.77 -14.84 -33.51
N PRO A 83 -8.08 -13.92 -34.46
CA PRO A 83 -7.39 -13.87 -35.74
C PRO A 83 -5.88 -13.71 -35.64
N LEU A 84 -5.38 -12.90 -34.69
CA LEU A 84 -3.94 -12.69 -34.48
C LEU A 84 -3.24 -13.96 -34.00
N LEU A 85 -3.78 -14.62 -32.97
CA LEU A 85 -3.23 -15.90 -32.47
C LEU A 85 -3.31 -17.00 -33.53
N THR A 86 -4.44 -17.10 -34.22
CA THR A 86 -4.65 -18.07 -35.32
C THR A 86 -3.64 -17.87 -36.45
N ALA A 87 -3.33 -16.63 -36.81
CA ALA A 87 -2.34 -16.31 -37.83
C ALA A 87 -0.90 -16.72 -37.43
N GLN A 88 -0.59 -16.83 -36.14
CA GLN A 88 0.72 -17.28 -35.66
C GLN A 88 0.83 -18.81 -35.51
N LYS A 89 -0.29 -19.57 -35.49
CA LYS A 89 -0.27 -21.05 -35.42
C LYS A 89 0.71 -21.72 -36.42
N PRO A 90 0.77 -21.34 -37.72
CA PRO A 90 1.67 -21.99 -38.68
C PRO A 90 3.17 -21.75 -38.41
N LEU A 91 3.51 -20.74 -37.60
CA LEU A 91 4.88 -20.43 -37.19
C LEU A 91 5.22 -21.09 -35.85
N LEU A 92 4.34 -20.94 -34.85
CA LEU A 92 4.62 -21.36 -33.48
C LEU A 92 4.36 -22.86 -33.24
N CYS A 93 3.30 -23.42 -33.84
CA CYS A 93 2.83 -24.78 -33.57
C CYS A 93 3.43 -25.85 -34.49
N GLN A 94 4.65 -25.62 -35.00
CA GLN A 94 5.33 -26.58 -35.86
C GLN A 94 5.83 -27.80 -35.08
N ALA A 95 5.65 -28.99 -35.65
CA ALA A 95 6.17 -30.23 -35.07
C ALA A 95 7.72 -30.20 -35.07
N LYS A 96 8.32 -30.17 -33.88
CA LYS A 96 9.78 -30.16 -33.68
C LYS A 96 10.34 -31.59 -33.69
N ALA A 97 11.67 -31.71 -33.59
CA ALA A 97 12.33 -33.01 -33.43
C ALA A 97 11.94 -33.68 -32.10
N ALA A 98 11.97 -35.01 -32.06
CA ALA A 98 11.68 -35.78 -30.85
C ALA A 98 12.63 -35.40 -29.69
N PRO A 99 12.14 -35.32 -28.43
CA PRO A 99 12.95 -35.04 -27.26
C PRO A 99 14.16 -35.98 -27.12
N GLN A 100 15.25 -35.44 -26.56
CA GLN A 100 16.48 -36.18 -26.27
C GLN A 100 16.79 -36.05 -24.78
N THR A 101 16.83 -37.18 -24.08
CA THR A 101 17.22 -37.20 -22.67
C THR A 101 18.74 -37.03 -22.55
N TRP A 102 19.17 -35.88 -22.06
CA TRP A 102 20.57 -35.64 -21.69
C TRP A 102 20.78 -35.83 -20.18
N THR A 103 22.01 -36.17 -19.78
CA THR A 103 22.47 -35.98 -18.40
C THR A 103 22.93 -34.54 -18.20
N LEU A 104 22.91 -34.05 -16.95
CA LEU A 104 23.47 -32.74 -16.57
C LEU A 104 24.87 -32.50 -17.19
N ASN A 105 25.77 -33.47 -17.09
CA ASN A 105 27.13 -33.35 -17.64
C ASN A 105 27.15 -33.14 -19.16
N GLN A 106 26.24 -33.77 -19.90
CA GLN A 106 26.09 -33.56 -21.35
C GLN A 106 25.51 -32.18 -21.64
N ALA A 107 24.52 -31.72 -20.88
CA ALA A 107 23.92 -30.41 -21.07
C ALA A 107 24.90 -29.26 -20.77
N LEU A 108 25.64 -29.33 -19.65
CA LEU A 108 26.73 -28.40 -19.32
C LEU A 108 27.83 -28.41 -20.40
N GLN A 109 28.19 -29.59 -20.91
CA GLN A 109 29.16 -29.70 -22.02
C GLN A 109 28.63 -29.09 -23.32
N ASN A 110 27.35 -29.31 -23.66
CA ASN A 110 26.71 -28.73 -24.83
C ASN A 110 26.64 -27.20 -24.74
N GLY A 111 26.35 -26.64 -23.56
CA GLY A 111 26.42 -25.19 -23.32
C GLY A 111 27.82 -24.62 -23.54
N TRP A 112 28.86 -25.22 -22.94
CA TRP A 112 30.25 -24.77 -23.17
C TRP A 112 30.71 -24.98 -24.62
N ASN A 113 30.21 -26.02 -25.32
CA ASN A 113 30.45 -26.22 -26.75
C ASN A 113 29.78 -25.12 -27.59
N TYR A 114 28.53 -24.77 -27.32
CA TYR A 114 27.80 -23.68 -27.97
C TYR A 114 28.54 -22.35 -27.81
N LEU A 115 28.91 -21.98 -26.58
CA LEU A 115 29.68 -20.76 -26.30
C LEU A 115 31.04 -20.77 -27.02
N SER A 116 31.72 -21.91 -27.04
CA SER A 116 32.99 -22.08 -27.77
C SER A 116 32.85 -21.96 -29.29
N GLN A 117 31.65 -22.15 -29.84
CA GLN A 117 31.34 -21.90 -31.25
C GLN A 117 31.00 -20.42 -31.51
N GLN A 118 30.24 -19.76 -30.63
CA GLN A 118 29.84 -18.35 -30.79
C GLN A 118 31.01 -17.38 -30.60
N ILE A 119 31.73 -17.48 -29.47
CA ILE A 119 32.82 -16.54 -29.13
C ILE A 119 34.23 -17.11 -29.37
N GLY A 120 34.34 -18.40 -29.74
CA GLY A 120 35.60 -19.09 -29.93
C GLY A 120 36.16 -19.71 -28.64
N ALA A 121 36.64 -20.95 -28.72
CA ALA A 121 37.08 -21.74 -27.56
C ALA A 121 38.15 -21.07 -26.68
N ALA A 122 39.04 -20.26 -27.26
CA ALA A 122 40.05 -19.51 -26.50
C ALA A 122 39.42 -18.41 -25.62
N ASN A 123 38.39 -17.72 -26.12
CA ASN A 123 37.68 -16.68 -25.38
C ASN A 123 36.75 -17.30 -24.32
N ALA A 124 36.07 -18.40 -24.64
CA ALA A 124 35.29 -19.18 -23.66
C ALA A 124 36.17 -19.78 -22.54
N ALA A 125 37.42 -20.15 -22.84
CA ALA A 125 38.40 -20.54 -21.83
C ALA A 125 38.89 -19.34 -20.99
N GLY A 126 39.19 -18.21 -21.64
CA GLY A 126 39.62 -16.97 -20.97
C GLY A 126 38.57 -16.40 -20.03
N PHE A 127 37.30 -16.37 -20.45
CA PHE A 127 36.17 -15.92 -19.64
C PHE A 127 36.07 -16.67 -18.30
N ARG A 128 36.17 -18.01 -18.31
CA ARG A 128 36.12 -18.83 -17.08
C ARG A 128 37.32 -18.63 -16.13
N ALA A 129 38.34 -17.89 -16.56
CA ALA A 129 39.51 -17.51 -15.78
C ALA A 129 39.58 -15.99 -15.50
N ALA A 130 38.52 -15.24 -15.83
CA ALA A 130 38.46 -13.79 -15.65
C ALA A 130 38.08 -13.42 -14.20
N PRO A 131 38.76 -12.45 -13.55
CA PRO A 131 38.43 -11.99 -12.19
C PRO A 131 36.99 -11.47 -12.02
N GLU A 132 36.35 -11.08 -13.12
CA GLU A 132 34.96 -10.64 -13.19
C GLU A 132 33.96 -11.77 -12.98
N VAL A 133 34.39 -13.05 -13.02
CA VAL A 133 33.55 -14.25 -12.80
C VAL A 133 34.30 -15.34 -12.02
N ASP A 134 35.18 -14.94 -11.09
CA ASP A 134 35.96 -15.86 -10.23
C ASP A 134 35.18 -16.43 -9.03
N SER A 135 33.98 -15.90 -8.75
CA SER A 135 33.06 -16.35 -7.70
C SER A 135 31.63 -16.50 -8.25
N ALA A 136 30.80 -17.31 -7.59
CA ALA A 136 29.44 -17.61 -8.08
C ALA A 136 28.55 -16.34 -8.18
N GLY A 137 28.56 -15.48 -7.16
CA GLY A 137 27.81 -14.22 -7.15
C GLY A 137 28.27 -13.24 -8.24
N LYS A 138 29.58 -13.13 -8.49
CA LYS A 138 30.12 -12.36 -9.63
C LYS A 138 29.67 -12.92 -10.97
N ALA A 139 29.68 -14.24 -11.12
CA ALA A 139 29.24 -14.90 -12.34
C ALA A 139 27.72 -14.75 -12.59
N GLN A 140 26.91 -14.68 -11.53
CA GLN A 140 25.49 -14.31 -11.57
C GLN A 140 25.30 -12.81 -11.92
N MET A 141 26.07 -11.88 -11.33
CA MET A 141 26.09 -10.46 -11.72
C MET A 141 26.41 -10.28 -13.21
N PHE A 142 27.44 -10.98 -13.72
CA PHE A 142 27.78 -10.95 -15.13
C PHE A 142 26.63 -11.46 -15.99
N ALA A 143 25.97 -12.56 -15.57
CA ALA A 143 24.83 -13.10 -16.32
C ALA A 143 23.66 -12.11 -16.39
N MET A 144 23.32 -11.46 -15.28
CA MET A 144 22.26 -10.47 -15.19
C MET A 144 22.56 -9.22 -16.04
N SER A 145 23.81 -8.73 -15.99
CA SER A 145 24.28 -7.63 -16.84
C SER A 145 24.17 -7.99 -18.33
N ALA A 146 24.57 -9.21 -18.70
CA ALA A 146 24.42 -9.71 -20.07
C ALA A 146 22.94 -9.83 -20.49
N LEU A 147 22.00 -10.13 -19.58
CA LEU A 147 20.56 -10.11 -19.91
C LEU A 147 20.05 -8.69 -20.18
N ALA A 148 20.49 -7.69 -19.40
CA ALA A 148 20.16 -6.28 -19.63
C ALA A 148 20.71 -5.77 -20.99
N ASP A 149 21.89 -6.25 -21.40
CA ASP A 149 22.47 -6.00 -22.73
C ASP A 149 21.82 -6.80 -23.89
N ASN A 150 20.79 -7.61 -23.60
CA ASN A 150 20.18 -8.58 -24.53
C ASN A 150 21.20 -9.57 -25.16
N ARG A 151 22.04 -10.15 -24.29
CA ARG A 151 23.10 -11.11 -24.60
C ARG A 151 22.86 -12.44 -23.86
N PRO A 152 21.86 -13.25 -24.29
CA PRO A 152 21.60 -14.55 -23.67
C PRO A 152 22.79 -15.53 -23.77
N ASP A 153 23.70 -15.32 -24.72
CA ASP A 153 24.98 -16.05 -24.80
C ASP A 153 25.93 -15.68 -23.63
N GLY A 154 26.03 -14.39 -23.29
CA GLY A 154 26.75 -13.93 -22.09
C GLY A 154 26.08 -14.40 -20.80
N ALA A 155 24.75 -14.39 -20.76
CA ALA A 155 23.96 -14.88 -19.63
C ALA A 155 24.21 -16.36 -19.34
N LEU A 156 24.18 -17.20 -20.39
CA LEU A 156 24.51 -18.62 -20.27
C LEU A 156 25.94 -18.82 -19.76
N ALA A 157 26.91 -18.05 -20.27
CA ALA A 157 28.30 -18.15 -19.84
C ALA A 157 28.46 -17.85 -18.34
N GLY A 158 27.84 -16.77 -17.85
CA GLY A 158 27.83 -16.42 -16.42
C GLY A 158 27.17 -17.50 -15.55
N LEU A 159 25.99 -17.99 -15.93
CA LEU A 159 25.27 -19.01 -15.16
C LEU A 159 25.98 -20.37 -15.13
N LEU A 160 26.56 -20.81 -16.25
CA LEU A 160 27.37 -22.03 -16.30
C LEU A 160 28.66 -21.91 -15.46
N GLN A 161 29.28 -20.73 -15.41
CA GLN A 161 30.42 -20.46 -14.53
C GLN A 161 29.99 -20.42 -13.06
N ALA A 162 28.86 -19.79 -12.74
CA ALA A 162 28.30 -19.75 -11.40
C ALA A 162 28.04 -21.16 -10.85
N TYR A 163 27.43 -22.04 -11.64
CA TYR A 163 27.23 -23.44 -11.24
C TYR A 163 28.55 -24.23 -11.13
N THR A 164 29.55 -23.92 -11.97
CA THR A 164 30.89 -24.52 -11.87
C THR A 164 31.59 -24.16 -10.54
N LEU A 165 31.28 -22.99 -9.98
CA LEU A 165 31.84 -22.48 -8.72
C LEU A 165 30.99 -22.83 -7.48
N ASN A 166 29.66 -22.96 -7.64
CA ASN A 166 28.73 -23.44 -6.63
C ASN A 166 27.78 -24.52 -7.22
N PRO A 167 28.20 -25.79 -7.27
CA PRO A 167 27.40 -26.88 -7.86
C PRO A 167 26.27 -27.38 -6.94
N GLN A 168 25.87 -26.62 -5.92
CA GLN A 168 24.80 -26.96 -4.99
C GLN A 168 23.63 -25.96 -5.02
N SER A 169 23.68 -24.91 -5.87
CA SER A 169 22.57 -23.97 -6.07
C SER A 169 21.57 -24.51 -7.11
N PRO A 170 20.34 -24.93 -6.71
CA PRO A 170 19.33 -25.37 -7.66
C PRO A 170 18.83 -24.21 -8.52
N ILE A 171 18.67 -23.01 -7.95
CA ILE A 171 18.18 -21.83 -8.68
C ILE A 171 19.13 -21.42 -9.82
N THR A 172 20.44 -21.65 -9.68
CA THR A 172 21.41 -21.40 -10.76
C THR A 172 21.19 -22.35 -11.96
N LEU A 173 20.79 -23.61 -11.71
CA LEU A 173 20.41 -24.54 -12.76
C LEU A 173 19.06 -24.18 -13.39
N VAL A 174 18.07 -23.78 -12.60
CA VAL A 174 16.75 -23.29 -13.06
C VAL A 174 16.91 -22.09 -13.99
N ASN A 175 17.73 -21.12 -13.60
CA ASN A 175 18.02 -19.93 -14.39
C ASN A 175 18.75 -20.28 -15.70
N ALA A 176 19.78 -21.13 -15.63
CA ALA A 176 20.50 -21.61 -16.82
C ALA A 176 19.58 -22.35 -17.79
N ALA A 177 18.62 -23.14 -17.28
CA ALA A 177 17.64 -23.85 -18.10
C ALA A 177 16.71 -22.91 -18.88
N GLY A 178 16.27 -21.81 -18.26
CA GLY A 178 15.52 -20.75 -18.95
C GLY A 178 16.31 -20.17 -20.13
N ILE A 179 17.61 -19.88 -19.93
CA ILE A 179 18.47 -19.38 -21.00
C ILE A 179 18.76 -20.43 -22.08
N PHE A 180 19.00 -21.70 -21.73
CA PHE A 180 19.11 -22.78 -22.69
C PHE A 180 17.86 -22.88 -23.59
N ALA A 181 16.67 -22.75 -23.01
CA ALA A 181 15.42 -22.73 -23.76
C ALA A 181 15.35 -21.53 -24.73
N THR A 182 15.64 -20.30 -24.26
CA THR A 182 15.70 -19.09 -25.11
C THR A 182 16.72 -19.21 -26.26
N LEU A 183 17.82 -19.94 -26.05
CA LEU A 183 18.82 -20.25 -27.08
C LEU A 183 18.43 -21.43 -28.01
N ASN A 184 17.17 -21.90 -27.94
CA ASN A 184 16.62 -23.06 -28.65
C ASN A 184 17.44 -24.36 -28.41
N MET A 185 17.87 -24.56 -27.17
CA MET A 185 18.49 -25.78 -26.64
C MET A 185 17.61 -26.41 -25.53
N PRO A 186 16.34 -26.78 -25.80
CA PRO A 186 15.39 -27.17 -24.75
C PRO A 186 15.70 -28.52 -24.09
N ASN A 187 16.35 -29.45 -24.80
CA ASN A 187 16.75 -30.74 -24.22
C ASN A 187 17.79 -30.56 -23.10
N GLU A 188 18.73 -29.64 -23.30
CA GLU A 188 19.71 -29.22 -22.32
C GLU A 188 19.03 -28.53 -21.14
N GLY A 189 18.07 -27.63 -21.40
CA GLY A 189 17.27 -26.99 -20.36
C GLY A 189 16.54 -27.99 -19.45
N LEU A 190 15.84 -28.98 -20.03
CA LEU A 190 15.19 -30.05 -19.26
C LEU A 190 16.18 -30.84 -18.39
N ALA A 191 17.36 -31.17 -18.91
CA ALA A 191 18.39 -31.90 -18.16
C ALA A 191 19.04 -31.10 -17.03
N LEU A 192 18.95 -29.76 -17.05
CA LEU A 192 19.31 -28.91 -15.91
C LEU A 192 18.19 -28.84 -14.86
N LEU A 193 16.92 -28.84 -15.28
CA LEU A 193 15.76 -28.84 -14.38
C LEU A 193 15.60 -30.18 -13.63
N ASP A 194 15.75 -31.30 -14.34
CA ASP A 194 15.82 -32.65 -13.76
C ASP A 194 16.95 -32.77 -12.71
N ALA A 195 18.02 -31.97 -12.84
CA ALA A 195 19.13 -31.93 -11.90
C ALA A 195 18.90 -30.94 -10.74
N ALA A 196 18.20 -29.82 -10.98
CA ALA A 196 17.81 -28.86 -9.94
C ALA A 196 16.85 -29.49 -8.93
N GLU A 197 15.82 -30.21 -9.42
CA GLU A 197 14.85 -30.97 -8.62
C GLU A 197 15.49 -32.12 -7.82
N ALA A 198 16.72 -32.54 -8.17
CA ALA A 198 17.47 -33.58 -7.49
C ALA A 198 18.48 -33.07 -6.44
N LEU A 199 18.62 -31.74 -6.27
CA LEU A 199 19.48 -31.15 -5.24
C LEU A 199 18.72 -31.01 -3.90
N PRO A 200 19.41 -31.17 -2.75
CA PRO A 200 18.77 -31.07 -1.44
C PRO A 200 18.65 -29.62 -0.95
N GLY A 201 17.43 -29.18 -0.66
CA GLY A 201 17.10 -27.87 -0.09
C GLY A 201 15.81 -27.31 -0.71
N PRO A 202 15.19 -26.28 -0.12
CA PRO A 202 14.20 -25.47 -0.84
C PRO A 202 14.88 -24.72 -1.98
N MET A 203 14.17 -24.43 -3.06
CA MET A 203 14.68 -23.46 -4.04
C MET A 203 14.54 -22.04 -3.50
N GLU A 204 15.52 -21.18 -3.81
CA GLU A 204 15.45 -19.75 -3.51
C GLU A 204 14.26 -19.12 -4.26
N THR A 205 13.62 -18.10 -3.67
CA THR A 205 12.35 -17.54 -4.15
C THR A 205 12.51 -16.10 -4.69
N PRO A 206 13.25 -15.89 -5.81
CA PRO A 206 13.53 -14.56 -6.33
C PRO A 206 12.23 -13.80 -6.64
N MET A 207 12.15 -12.52 -6.27
CA MET A 207 10.94 -11.69 -6.45
C MET A 207 9.71 -12.16 -5.64
N GLY A 208 9.89 -13.09 -4.69
CA GLY A 208 8.78 -13.76 -4.01
C GLY A 208 8.00 -14.71 -4.92
N ILE A 209 8.64 -15.25 -5.97
CA ILE A 209 8.13 -16.35 -6.80
C ILE A 209 8.83 -17.63 -6.33
N PRO A 210 8.11 -18.71 -5.96
CA PRO A 210 8.72 -19.98 -5.59
C PRO A 210 9.64 -20.52 -6.69
N GLY A 211 10.86 -20.94 -6.32
CA GLY A 211 11.85 -21.42 -7.31
C GLY A 211 11.41 -22.69 -8.03
N GLU A 212 10.59 -23.52 -7.37
CA GLU A 212 9.94 -24.70 -7.92
C GLU A 212 8.91 -24.33 -9.02
N GLU A 213 8.18 -23.22 -8.87
CA GLU A 213 7.24 -22.73 -9.88
C GLU A 213 7.98 -22.10 -11.08
N LEU A 214 9.09 -21.40 -10.83
CA LEU A 214 9.99 -20.91 -11.87
C LEU A 214 10.61 -22.09 -12.66
N ALA A 215 11.02 -23.16 -11.97
CA ALA A 215 11.51 -24.39 -12.57
C ALA A 215 10.44 -25.06 -13.44
N ALA A 216 9.21 -25.18 -12.94
CA ALA A 216 8.09 -25.76 -13.66
C ALA A 216 7.68 -24.91 -14.88
N ASN A 217 7.71 -23.57 -14.80
CA ASN A 217 7.54 -22.70 -15.98
C ASN A 217 8.63 -22.95 -17.03
N ASN A 218 9.89 -23.00 -16.63
CA ASN A 218 11.01 -23.24 -17.53
C ASN A 218 10.95 -24.64 -18.17
N ARG A 219 10.45 -25.64 -17.42
CA ARG A 219 10.13 -26.99 -17.92
C ARG A 219 9.03 -26.94 -18.97
N GLY A 220 7.93 -26.24 -18.69
CA GLY A 220 6.85 -25.99 -19.64
C GLY A 220 7.32 -25.32 -20.93
N TYR A 221 8.12 -24.25 -20.82
CA TYR A 221 8.68 -23.54 -21.98
C TYR A 221 9.60 -24.42 -22.83
N ALA A 222 10.46 -25.24 -22.21
CA ALA A 222 11.28 -26.21 -22.94
C ALA A 222 10.44 -27.29 -23.65
N LEU A 223 9.33 -27.75 -23.03
CA LEU A 223 8.38 -28.68 -23.65
C LEU A 223 7.63 -28.06 -24.85
N LEU A 224 7.25 -26.78 -24.79
CA LEU A 224 6.72 -26.03 -25.94
C LEU A 224 7.76 -26.00 -27.08
N LEU A 225 9.01 -25.70 -26.78
CA LEU A 225 10.08 -25.67 -27.78
C LEU A 225 10.42 -27.04 -28.38
N LEU A 226 9.94 -28.14 -27.79
CA LEU A 226 9.99 -29.51 -28.33
C LEU A 226 8.67 -29.96 -28.99
N GLY A 227 7.67 -29.09 -29.09
CA GLY A 227 6.37 -29.41 -29.66
C GLY A 227 5.52 -30.35 -28.81
N GLN A 228 5.83 -30.50 -27.52
CA GLN A 228 5.12 -31.38 -26.59
C GLN A 228 3.96 -30.63 -25.90
N TRP A 229 3.07 -30.03 -26.69
CA TRP A 229 2.03 -29.09 -26.23
C TRP A 229 1.21 -29.60 -25.03
N ALA A 230 0.73 -30.85 -25.08
CA ALA A 230 -0.04 -31.46 -23.99
C ALA A 230 0.80 -31.74 -22.72
N ALA A 231 2.12 -31.99 -22.86
CA ALA A 231 3.00 -32.15 -21.72
C ALA A 231 3.34 -30.79 -21.09
N ALA A 232 3.50 -29.74 -21.92
CA ALA A 232 3.63 -28.37 -21.44
C ALA A 232 2.37 -27.92 -20.69
N GLU A 233 1.17 -28.18 -21.22
CA GLU A 233 -0.11 -27.87 -20.55
C GLU A 233 -0.20 -28.52 -19.15
N ASN A 234 0.14 -29.80 -19.03
CA ASN A 234 0.09 -30.51 -17.74
C ASN A 234 1.02 -29.91 -16.66
N VAL A 235 2.11 -29.24 -17.05
CA VAL A 235 3.05 -28.58 -16.13
C VAL A 235 2.68 -27.12 -15.91
N LEU A 236 2.22 -26.42 -16.95
CA LEU A 236 1.92 -24.99 -16.92
C LEU A 236 0.54 -24.66 -16.34
N ARG A 237 -0.45 -25.56 -16.48
CA ARG A 237 -1.82 -25.31 -16.04
C ARG A 237 -1.92 -24.97 -14.55
N PRO A 238 -1.35 -25.76 -13.62
CA PRO A 238 -1.43 -25.42 -12.19
C PRO A 238 -0.82 -24.04 -11.92
N LEU A 239 0.37 -23.76 -12.46
CA LEU A 239 1.08 -22.49 -12.28
C LEU A 239 0.27 -21.29 -12.80
N ALA A 240 -0.32 -21.39 -13.99
CA ALA A 240 -1.04 -20.29 -14.63
C ALA A 240 -2.40 -20.02 -13.95
N GLU A 241 -2.94 -21.03 -13.25
CA GLU A 241 -4.19 -20.98 -12.47
C GLU A 241 -3.93 -20.58 -11.00
N SER A 242 -2.79 -20.92 -10.38
CA SER A 242 -2.48 -20.62 -8.96
C SER A 242 -1.56 -19.42 -8.74
N ASN A 243 -0.61 -19.14 -9.64
CA ASN A 243 0.30 -18.00 -9.54
C ASN A 243 -0.15 -16.87 -10.48
N THR A 244 -0.50 -15.74 -9.90
CA THR A 244 -1.01 -14.56 -10.61
C THR A 244 0.09 -13.70 -11.24
N GLU A 245 1.30 -13.81 -10.71
CA GLU A 245 2.47 -12.96 -11.00
C GLU A 245 3.28 -13.48 -12.19
N LEU A 246 3.35 -14.80 -12.36
CA LEU A 246 4.17 -15.46 -13.38
C LEU A 246 3.51 -15.39 -14.75
N SER A 247 3.46 -14.17 -15.29
CA SER A 247 2.87 -13.81 -16.59
C SER A 247 3.39 -14.68 -17.74
N GLU A 248 4.63 -15.14 -17.61
CA GLU A 248 5.35 -16.04 -18.50
C GLU A 248 4.70 -17.42 -18.53
N ALA A 249 4.32 -17.99 -17.38
CA ALA A 249 3.59 -19.26 -17.33
C ALA A 249 2.22 -19.14 -18.02
N ARG A 250 1.56 -17.98 -17.91
CA ARG A 250 0.28 -17.68 -18.59
C ARG A 250 0.47 -17.49 -20.11
N ARG A 251 1.51 -16.77 -20.57
CA ARG A 251 1.89 -16.68 -22.00
C ARG A 251 2.29 -18.04 -22.58
N ASN A 252 3.00 -18.87 -21.82
CA ASN A 252 3.39 -20.23 -22.20
C ASN A 252 2.18 -21.18 -22.27
N MET A 253 1.29 -21.12 -21.27
CA MET A 253 0.03 -21.89 -21.21
C MET A 253 -0.87 -21.55 -22.40
N SER A 254 -0.99 -20.27 -22.74
CA SER A 254 -1.66 -19.82 -23.96
C SER A 254 -1.13 -20.51 -25.21
N LEU A 255 0.19 -20.65 -25.39
CA LEU A 255 0.73 -21.37 -26.54
C LEU A 255 0.44 -22.88 -26.47
N ALA A 256 0.56 -23.50 -25.29
CA ALA A 256 0.27 -24.92 -25.09
C ALA A 256 -1.16 -25.27 -25.54
N LEU A 257 -2.12 -24.39 -25.24
CA LEU A 257 -3.53 -24.50 -25.62
C LEU A 257 -3.76 -24.20 -27.11
N LEU A 258 -3.16 -23.12 -27.63
CA LEU A 258 -3.28 -22.70 -29.03
C LEU A 258 -2.79 -23.80 -29.99
N CYS A 259 -1.68 -24.48 -29.64
CA CYS A 259 -1.14 -25.59 -30.43
C CYS A 259 -1.85 -26.94 -30.21
N GLN A 260 -2.95 -26.94 -29.45
CA GLN A 260 -3.90 -28.05 -29.31
C GLN A 260 -5.31 -27.66 -29.81
N ASP A 261 -5.42 -26.55 -30.54
CA ASP A 261 -6.69 -25.97 -31.04
C ASP A 261 -7.72 -25.61 -29.94
N LYS A 262 -7.26 -25.39 -28.69
CA LYS A 262 -8.06 -24.92 -27.55
C LYS A 262 -8.14 -23.39 -27.52
N ASP A 263 -8.64 -22.81 -28.60
CA ASP A 263 -8.41 -21.39 -28.92
C ASP A 263 -9.05 -20.39 -27.95
N ASP A 264 -10.20 -20.73 -27.35
CA ASP A 264 -10.85 -19.87 -26.34
C ASP A 264 -10.08 -19.86 -25.00
N GLU A 265 -9.59 -21.02 -24.54
CA GLU A 265 -8.70 -21.09 -23.38
C GLU A 265 -7.38 -20.37 -23.66
N ALA A 266 -6.83 -20.50 -24.87
CA ALA A 266 -5.61 -19.83 -25.29
C ALA A 266 -5.76 -18.29 -25.21
N MET A 267 -6.88 -17.74 -25.69
CA MET A 267 -7.18 -16.31 -25.53
C MET A 267 -7.29 -15.87 -24.06
N TYR A 268 -7.86 -16.70 -23.20
CA TYR A 268 -7.99 -16.41 -21.77
C TYR A 268 -6.61 -16.31 -21.10
N PHE A 269 -5.77 -17.34 -21.22
CA PHE A 269 -4.42 -17.31 -20.65
C PHE A 269 -3.51 -16.29 -21.34
N TYR A 270 -3.70 -16.00 -22.64
CA TYR A 270 -2.98 -14.91 -23.32
C TYR A 270 -3.22 -13.58 -22.61
N ARG A 271 -4.47 -13.27 -22.26
CA ARG A 271 -4.84 -12.00 -21.61
C ARG A 271 -4.31 -11.90 -20.19
N LEU A 272 -4.33 -12.99 -19.44
CA LEU A 272 -3.73 -13.08 -18.11
C LEU A 272 -2.20 -12.91 -18.15
N GLY A 273 -1.52 -13.43 -19.19
CA GLY A 273 -0.07 -13.28 -19.36
C GLY A 273 0.36 -12.01 -20.08
N ALA A 274 -0.51 -11.38 -20.87
CA ALA A 274 -0.22 -10.12 -21.57
C ALA A 274 0.03 -8.99 -20.57
N ARG A 275 -0.72 -8.97 -19.47
CA ARG A 275 -0.43 -8.12 -18.30
C ARG A 275 0.71 -8.73 -17.47
N ARG A 276 1.90 -8.16 -17.61
CA ARG A 276 2.82 -8.05 -16.47
C ARG A 276 2.27 -6.99 -15.51
N MET A 277 2.85 -6.87 -14.32
CA MET A 277 2.46 -5.84 -13.35
C MET A 277 3.66 -4.95 -12.99
N MET A 278 3.88 -3.90 -13.79
CA MET A 278 4.60 -2.73 -13.27
C MET A 278 3.63 -1.93 -12.40
N TRP A 279 3.90 -1.86 -11.11
CA TRP A 279 3.07 -1.12 -10.16
C TRP A 279 3.62 0.26 -9.76
N ASP A 280 4.84 0.61 -10.16
CA ASP A 280 5.53 1.83 -9.68
C ASP A 280 5.75 2.90 -10.77
N LYS A 281 5.98 4.14 -10.32
CA LYS A 281 6.03 5.41 -11.09
C LYS A 281 4.70 5.92 -11.66
N ALA A 282 3.65 5.88 -10.84
CA ALA A 282 2.99 7.15 -10.56
C ALA A 282 3.88 7.90 -9.55
N GLU A 283 4.48 9.04 -9.93
CA GLU A 283 5.31 9.79 -8.98
C GLU A 283 4.43 10.32 -7.84
N TYR A 284 4.94 10.26 -6.60
CA TYR A 284 4.28 10.81 -5.39
C TYR A 284 4.12 12.34 -5.51
N GLY A 285 3.10 12.78 -6.24
CA GLY A 285 2.84 14.18 -6.57
C GLY A 285 2.00 14.40 -7.84
N GLU A 286 2.00 13.47 -8.80
CA GLU A 286 1.14 13.52 -9.98
C GLU A 286 0.21 12.30 -10.04
N GLU A 287 -1.07 12.51 -9.73
CA GLU A 287 -2.12 11.56 -10.09
C GLU A 287 -2.25 11.52 -11.62
N ILE A 288 -1.75 10.45 -12.23
CA ILE A 288 -2.01 10.13 -13.63
C ILE A 288 -3.42 9.53 -13.72
N GLU A 289 -4.44 10.38 -13.52
CA GLU A 289 -5.86 10.02 -13.63
C GLU A 289 -6.12 9.25 -14.92
N GLY A 290 -6.73 8.07 -14.80
CA GLY A 290 -7.18 7.26 -15.93
C GLY A 290 -6.16 6.31 -16.58
N ILE A 291 -4.93 6.16 -16.04
CA ILE A 291 -3.97 5.15 -16.55
C ILE A 291 -3.83 3.92 -15.65
N ARG A 292 -4.20 3.97 -14.36
CA ARG A 292 -4.27 2.76 -13.53
C ARG A 292 -5.42 1.86 -14.03
N PRO A 293 -5.16 0.62 -14.48
CA PRO A 293 -6.26 -0.32 -14.76
C PRO A 293 -6.98 -0.67 -13.44
N PRO A 294 -8.31 -0.87 -13.47
CA PRO A 294 -9.08 -1.38 -12.33
C PRO A 294 -8.43 -2.56 -11.61
N ILE A 295 -8.54 -2.60 -10.28
CA ILE A 295 -7.78 -3.55 -9.45
C ILE A 295 -8.07 -5.02 -9.82
N ASP A 296 -9.32 -5.35 -10.15
CA ASP A 296 -9.80 -6.68 -10.57
C ASP A 296 -9.18 -7.15 -11.91
N LEU A 297 -8.60 -6.23 -12.66
CA LEU A 297 -7.88 -6.50 -13.89
C LEU A 297 -6.37 -6.73 -13.68
N THR A 298 -5.87 -6.60 -12.45
CA THR A 298 -4.46 -6.83 -12.08
C THR A 298 -4.30 -7.91 -11.02
N LEU A 299 -4.93 -7.72 -9.86
CA LEU A 299 -4.83 -8.58 -8.69
C LEU A 299 -6.00 -9.57 -8.66
N GLU A 300 -5.71 -10.81 -8.26
CA GLU A 300 -6.78 -11.74 -7.91
C GLU A 300 -7.41 -11.29 -6.59
N ARG A 301 -8.75 -11.27 -6.53
CA ARG A 301 -9.53 -10.78 -5.38
C ARG A 301 -10.57 -11.79 -4.88
N SER A 302 -10.74 -12.94 -5.53
CA SER A 302 -11.71 -13.98 -5.13
C SER A 302 -11.37 -14.68 -3.81
N ALA A 303 -10.16 -14.49 -3.29
CA ALA A 303 -9.75 -14.88 -1.94
C ALA A 303 -10.16 -13.85 -0.85
N GLY A 304 -10.88 -12.78 -1.21
CA GLY A 304 -11.36 -11.77 -0.27
C GLY A 304 -12.33 -12.34 0.76
N GLU A 305 -12.05 -12.06 2.04
CA GLU A 305 -12.90 -12.44 3.16
C GLU A 305 -14.04 -11.43 3.36
N LEU A 306 -15.15 -11.86 3.98
CA LEU A 306 -16.27 -10.97 4.32
C LEU A 306 -16.19 -10.60 5.80
N PHE A 307 -16.28 -9.31 6.10
CA PHE A 307 -16.37 -8.78 7.46
C PHE A 307 -17.77 -8.23 7.73
N THR A 308 -18.22 -8.31 8.98
CA THR A 308 -19.52 -7.76 9.41
C THR A 308 -19.32 -6.98 10.70
N LEU A 309 -19.67 -5.70 10.68
CA LEU A 309 -19.57 -4.82 11.84
C LEU A 309 -20.44 -5.35 13.01
N PRO A 310 -19.89 -5.50 14.24
CA PRO A 310 -20.61 -6.08 15.37
C PRO A 310 -21.76 -5.16 15.83
N PRO A 311 -22.92 -5.69 16.27
CA PRO A 311 -24.05 -4.85 16.67
C PRO A 311 -23.79 -4.11 17.99
N LEU A 312 -23.80 -2.77 17.97
CA LEU A 312 -23.47 -1.93 19.15
C LEU A 312 -24.59 -1.80 20.20
N GLY A 313 -25.84 -2.05 19.81
CA GLY A 313 -27.01 -1.87 20.68
C GLY A 313 -27.42 -0.39 20.84
N VAL A 314 -28.46 0.04 20.11
CA VAL A 314 -28.95 1.42 20.15
C VAL A 314 -30.02 1.66 21.23
N MET A 315 -30.18 2.91 21.63
CA MET A 315 -31.28 3.33 22.50
C MET A 315 -32.58 3.49 21.70
N HIS A 316 -33.64 2.78 22.09
CA HIS A 316 -34.98 2.92 21.47
C HIS A 316 -35.89 3.89 22.21
N THR A 317 -35.49 4.36 23.39
CA THR A 317 -36.18 5.34 24.22
C THR A 317 -35.15 6.25 24.91
N PRO A 318 -35.47 7.53 25.19
CA PRO A 318 -34.49 8.44 25.82
C PRO A 318 -33.99 7.97 27.20
N GLY A 319 -34.83 7.22 27.94
CA GLY A 319 -34.45 6.62 29.22
C GLY A 319 -33.39 5.52 29.13
N GLN A 320 -33.07 5.01 27.94
CA GLN A 320 -31.95 4.07 27.73
C GLN A 320 -30.62 4.78 27.42
N ALA A 321 -30.64 6.09 27.17
CA ALA A 321 -29.47 6.84 26.69
C ALA A 321 -28.27 6.75 27.63
N GLN A 322 -28.50 6.81 28.95
CA GLN A 322 -27.45 6.68 29.96
C GLN A 322 -26.73 5.33 29.85
N THR A 323 -27.46 4.23 29.71
CA THR A 323 -26.90 2.88 29.61
C THR A 323 -26.18 2.64 28.29
N VAL A 324 -26.66 3.21 27.18
CA VAL A 324 -25.97 3.14 25.88
C VAL A 324 -24.72 4.03 25.86
N TRP A 325 -24.74 5.17 26.56
CA TRP A 325 -23.55 6.00 26.76
C TRP A 325 -22.50 5.28 27.62
N GLU A 326 -22.91 4.69 28.74
CA GLU A 326 -22.05 3.85 29.59
C GLU A 326 -21.43 2.70 28.79
N HIS A 327 -22.23 1.93 28.04
CA HIS A 327 -21.74 0.81 27.24
C HIS A 327 -20.82 1.25 26.10
N THR A 328 -21.12 2.34 25.39
CA THR A 328 -20.22 2.85 24.35
C THR A 328 -18.93 3.45 24.92
N ASN A 329 -18.93 3.95 26.16
CA ASN A 329 -17.68 4.30 26.84
C ASN A 329 -16.83 3.05 27.14
N GLU A 330 -17.44 1.93 27.52
CA GLU A 330 -16.72 0.64 27.65
C GLU A 330 -16.10 0.25 26.30
N LEU A 331 -16.89 0.24 25.22
CA LEU A 331 -16.42 -0.10 23.87
C LEU A 331 -15.32 0.85 23.33
N ILE A 332 -15.33 2.13 23.70
CA ILE A 332 -14.23 3.06 23.36
C ILE A 332 -12.93 2.63 24.05
N ASN A 333 -12.98 2.22 25.33
CA ASN A 333 -11.80 1.74 26.04
C ASN A 333 -11.31 0.38 25.50
N ASP A 334 -12.23 -0.53 25.17
CA ASP A 334 -11.90 -1.82 24.57
C ASP A 334 -11.27 -1.65 23.17
N ASN A 335 -11.79 -0.73 22.34
CA ASN A 335 -11.20 -0.40 21.04
C ASN A 335 -9.80 0.20 21.20
N ILE A 336 -9.57 1.10 22.17
CA ILE A 336 -8.24 1.66 22.47
C ILE A 336 -7.26 0.55 22.91
N ALA A 337 -7.72 -0.42 23.69
CA ALA A 337 -6.91 -1.57 24.09
C ALA A 337 -6.58 -2.49 22.91
N ARG A 338 -7.54 -2.77 22.02
CA ARG A 338 -7.32 -3.57 20.81
C ARG A 338 -6.40 -2.86 19.80
N ASP A 339 -6.52 -1.55 19.67
CA ASP A 339 -5.61 -0.75 18.85
C ASP A 339 -4.17 -0.82 19.37
N GLN A 340 -3.96 -0.72 20.68
CA GLN A 340 -2.64 -0.90 21.29
C GLN A 340 -2.07 -2.30 21.02
N GLU A 341 -2.88 -3.36 21.19
CA GLU A 341 -2.49 -4.74 20.88
C GLU A 341 -2.11 -4.92 19.39
N LEU A 342 -2.89 -4.36 18.46
CA LEU A 342 -2.59 -4.40 17.03
C LEU A 342 -1.30 -3.64 16.68
N ASN A 343 -1.07 -2.48 17.27
CA ASN A 343 0.18 -1.74 17.09
C ASN A 343 1.40 -2.52 17.62
N GLU A 344 1.30 -3.16 18.79
CA GLU A 344 2.36 -4.05 19.31
C GLU A 344 2.62 -5.25 18.37
N LEU A 345 1.57 -5.85 17.78
CA LEU A 345 1.70 -6.93 16.81
C LEU A 345 2.32 -6.47 15.48
N ILE A 346 1.94 -5.28 14.99
CA ILE A 346 2.50 -4.67 13.77
C ILE A 346 3.97 -4.31 13.98
N GLU A 347 4.36 -3.78 15.14
CA GLU A 347 5.76 -3.50 15.49
C GLU A 347 6.57 -4.81 15.59
N ALA A 348 6.06 -5.82 16.30
CA ALA A 348 6.73 -7.11 16.43
C ALA A 348 6.93 -7.84 15.09
N ASN A 349 5.92 -7.82 14.21
CA ASN A 349 6.04 -8.38 12.87
C ASN A 349 7.01 -7.53 12.01
N THR A 350 6.96 -6.20 12.10
CA THR A 350 7.94 -5.30 11.45
C THR A 350 9.37 -5.62 11.86
N ASP A 351 9.62 -5.88 13.15
CA ASP A 351 10.92 -6.30 13.64
C ASP A 351 11.35 -7.67 13.08
N LEU A 352 10.45 -8.66 12.99
CA LEU A 352 10.75 -9.93 12.32
C LEU A 352 11.10 -9.71 10.83
N ARG A 353 10.39 -8.80 10.14
CA ARG A 353 10.62 -8.44 8.73
C ARG A 353 11.94 -7.68 8.51
N ASN A 354 12.39 -6.92 9.50
CA ASN A 354 13.66 -6.18 9.49
C ASN A 354 14.88 -7.02 9.93
N ASN A 355 14.67 -8.06 10.75
CA ASN A 355 15.75 -8.92 11.27
C ASN A 355 16.06 -10.14 10.37
N ARG A 356 15.22 -10.46 9.39
CA ARG A 356 15.57 -11.38 8.30
C ARG A 356 16.53 -10.71 7.29
N PRO A 357 17.29 -11.47 6.48
CA PRO A 357 18.00 -10.91 5.34
C PRO A 357 17.04 -10.09 4.47
N LEU A 358 17.47 -8.89 4.05
CA LEU A 358 16.65 -8.04 3.17
C LEU A 358 16.37 -8.82 1.87
N PRO A 359 15.10 -8.99 1.48
CA PRO A 359 14.78 -9.59 0.20
C PRO A 359 15.14 -8.60 -0.92
N GLY A 360 15.52 -9.12 -2.09
CA GLY A 360 15.94 -8.31 -3.23
C GLY A 360 14.93 -7.20 -3.56
N PRO A 361 15.38 -6.00 -3.99
CA PRO A 361 14.50 -4.82 -4.00
C PRO A 361 13.29 -4.91 -4.95
N ILE A 362 13.24 -5.83 -5.92
CA ILE A 362 11.99 -6.14 -6.65
C ILE A 362 10.97 -6.82 -5.72
N THR A 363 11.39 -7.78 -4.90
CA THR A 363 10.56 -8.42 -3.88
C THR A 363 10.00 -7.38 -2.90
N LEU A 364 10.84 -6.41 -2.49
CA LEU A 364 10.43 -5.30 -1.64
C LEU A 364 9.48 -4.32 -2.34
N ALA A 365 9.73 -3.95 -3.59
CA ALA A 365 8.86 -3.09 -4.39
C ALA A 365 7.50 -3.76 -4.66
N ARG A 366 7.49 -5.07 -4.95
CA ARG A 366 6.27 -5.88 -5.11
C ARG A 366 5.47 -5.93 -3.82
N PHE A 367 6.12 -6.22 -2.67
CA PHE A 367 5.47 -6.13 -1.36
C PHE A 367 4.84 -4.75 -1.13
N SER A 368 5.62 -3.68 -1.30
CA SER A 368 5.17 -2.32 -1.03
C SER A 368 3.98 -1.93 -1.91
N ASN A 369 3.97 -2.37 -3.17
CA ASN A 369 2.88 -2.09 -4.10
C ASN A 369 1.60 -2.89 -3.79
N ILE A 370 1.70 -4.16 -3.39
CA ILE A 370 0.53 -4.93 -2.95
C ILE A 370 -0.01 -4.35 -1.63
N TYR A 371 0.86 -4.00 -0.68
CA TYR A 371 0.48 -3.33 0.57
C TYR A 371 -0.22 -1.98 0.33
N ILE A 372 0.38 -1.07 -0.44
CA ILE A 372 -0.22 0.23 -0.77
C ILE A 372 -1.55 0.05 -1.52
N THR A 373 -1.67 -0.98 -2.35
CA THR A 373 -2.92 -1.26 -3.08
C THR A 373 -4.01 -1.83 -2.17
N ALA A 374 -3.67 -2.71 -1.21
CA ALA A 374 -4.59 -3.16 -0.18
C ALA A 374 -5.08 -1.96 0.66
N MET A 375 -4.17 -1.16 1.22
CA MET A 375 -4.53 -0.01 2.06
C MET A 375 -5.29 1.09 1.31
N ARG A 376 -5.19 1.15 -0.02
CA ARG A 376 -5.98 2.07 -0.88
C ARG A 376 -7.25 1.45 -1.47
N ALA A 377 -7.61 0.21 -1.13
CA ALA A 377 -8.76 -0.45 -1.74
C ALA A 377 -10.11 0.25 -1.46
N GLY A 378 -10.21 1.02 -0.37
CA GLY A 378 -11.36 1.90 -0.10
C GLY A 378 -11.57 3.02 -1.13
N ASN A 379 -10.56 3.33 -1.97
CA ASN A 379 -10.60 4.38 -2.99
C ASN A 379 -10.96 3.84 -4.39
N GLU A 380 -11.18 2.53 -4.57
CA GLU A 380 -11.69 2.01 -5.84
C GLU A 380 -13.11 2.57 -6.09
N PRO A 381 -13.49 2.97 -7.32
CA PRO A 381 -14.64 3.87 -7.52
C PRO A 381 -16.01 3.34 -7.08
N ASP A 382 -16.18 2.02 -7.00
CA ASP A 382 -17.38 1.35 -6.50
C ASP A 382 -17.45 1.34 -4.97
N ILE A 383 -16.31 1.21 -4.29
CA ILE A 383 -16.20 1.21 -2.83
C ILE A 383 -16.21 2.66 -2.29
N LEU A 384 -15.55 3.58 -3.00
CA LEU A 384 -15.55 5.01 -2.68
C LEU A 384 -16.98 5.59 -2.73
N ALA A 385 -17.82 5.14 -3.67
CA ALA A 385 -19.22 5.55 -3.73
C ALA A 385 -20.05 5.10 -2.51
N LEU A 386 -19.67 4.01 -1.84
CA LEU A 386 -20.29 3.57 -0.58
C LEU A 386 -19.82 4.44 0.60
N TYR A 387 -18.52 4.80 0.63
CA TYR A 387 -17.97 5.77 1.59
C TYR A 387 -18.64 7.14 1.48
N GLU A 388 -18.76 7.68 0.26
CA GLU A 388 -19.41 8.98 0.01
C GLU A 388 -20.88 8.97 0.47
N ALA A 389 -21.60 7.86 0.30
CA ALA A 389 -22.97 7.70 0.81
C ALA A 389 -23.01 7.70 2.34
N ALA A 390 -22.13 6.95 3.01
CA ALA A 390 -22.05 6.91 4.48
C ALA A 390 -21.68 8.29 5.07
N ALA A 391 -20.69 8.98 4.50
CA ALA A 391 -20.26 10.32 4.94
C ALA A 391 -21.32 11.40 4.69
N ALA A 392 -22.07 11.30 3.58
CA ALA A 392 -23.24 12.16 3.36
C ALA A 392 -24.31 11.94 4.43
N GLN A 393 -24.55 10.69 4.85
CA GLN A 393 -25.54 10.36 5.88
C GLN A 393 -25.07 10.75 7.30
N GLU A 394 -23.77 10.66 7.62
CA GLU A 394 -23.18 11.27 8.82
C GLU A 394 -23.45 12.78 8.87
N THR A 395 -23.34 13.46 7.73
CA THR A 395 -23.59 14.92 7.64
C THR A 395 -25.06 15.24 7.98
N VAL A 396 -26.02 14.40 7.57
CA VAL A 396 -27.43 14.51 7.98
C VAL A 396 -27.59 14.30 9.48
N ILE A 397 -26.98 13.24 10.04
CA ILE A 397 -27.02 12.92 11.47
C ILE A 397 -26.45 14.07 12.32
N THR A 398 -25.32 14.63 11.92
CA THR A 398 -24.66 15.75 12.61
C THR A 398 -25.52 17.02 12.53
N THR A 399 -26.11 17.31 11.37
CA THR A 399 -27.05 18.44 11.22
C THR A 399 -28.25 18.30 12.15
N LEU A 400 -28.82 17.09 12.28
CA LEU A 400 -29.90 16.83 13.23
C LEU A 400 -29.45 17.03 14.68
N GLN A 401 -28.21 16.73 15.05
CA GLN A 401 -27.71 16.96 16.42
C GLN A 401 -27.58 18.46 16.75
N ASP A 402 -27.16 19.27 15.77
CA ASP A 402 -27.13 20.74 15.90
C ASP A 402 -28.56 21.33 16.02
N GLU A 403 -29.48 20.91 15.15
CA GLU A 403 -30.90 21.35 15.21
C GLU A 403 -31.56 21.00 16.54
N GLN A 404 -31.32 19.79 17.06
CA GLN A 404 -31.76 19.35 18.38
C GLN A 404 -31.15 20.16 19.53
N THR A 405 -29.95 20.70 19.35
CA THR A 405 -29.32 21.59 20.34
C THR A 405 -30.04 22.93 20.37
N ALA A 406 -30.32 23.51 19.21
CA ALA A 406 -31.03 24.78 19.09
C ALA A 406 -32.50 24.71 19.56
N GLU A 407 -33.26 23.64 19.25
CA GLU A 407 -34.63 23.48 19.75
C GLU A 407 -34.64 23.32 21.28
N TYR A 408 -33.71 22.53 21.83
CA TYR A 408 -33.58 22.33 23.27
C TYR A 408 -33.22 23.62 24.04
N GLU A 409 -32.38 24.48 23.46
CA GLU A 409 -32.12 25.82 24.01
C GLU A 409 -33.36 26.73 23.97
N ALA A 410 -34.11 26.72 22.85
CA ALA A 410 -35.32 27.52 22.69
C ALA A 410 -36.43 27.13 23.71
N LEU A 411 -36.54 25.85 24.08
CA LEU A 411 -37.49 25.39 25.11
C LEU A 411 -37.28 26.08 26.47
N PHE A 412 -36.04 26.41 26.85
CA PHE A 412 -35.77 27.15 28.09
C PHE A 412 -36.23 28.62 28.04
N GLU A 413 -36.29 29.23 26.85
CA GLU A 413 -36.82 30.58 26.68
C GLU A 413 -38.36 30.61 26.60
N GLU A 414 -38.96 29.61 25.95
CA GLU A 414 -40.42 29.51 25.80
C GLU A 414 -41.12 29.07 27.10
N TYR A 415 -40.52 28.17 27.88
CA TYR A 415 -41.13 27.56 29.07
C TYR A 415 -40.38 27.92 30.37
N PRO A 416 -40.55 29.13 30.93
CA PRO A 416 -39.89 29.56 32.16
C PRO A 416 -40.42 28.86 33.44
N GLU A 417 -41.55 28.15 33.36
CA GLU A 417 -42.14 27.37 34.45
C GLU A 417 -41.74 25.89 34.31
N TRP A 418 -41.11 25.33 35.35
CA TRP A 418 -40.42 24.03 35.30
C TRP A 418 -41.32 22.84 34.91
N ASP A 419 -42.56 22.80 35.40
CA ASP A 419 -43.51 21.73 35.08
C ASP A 419 -43.95 21.77 33.61
N ALA A 420 -43.96 22.96 33.00
CA ALA A 420 -44.25 23.12 31.58
C ALA A 420 -43.02 22.80 30.71
N PHE A 421 -41.83 23.25 31.13
CA PHE A 421 -40.56 22.90 30.49
C PHE A 421 -40.36 21.37 30.44
N THR A 422 -40.43 20.69 31.58
CA THR A 422 -40.23 19.23 31.65
C THR A 422 -41.28 18.43 30.86
N ALA A 423 -42.49 18.97 30.67
CA ALA A 423 -43.49 18.38 29.79
C ALA A 423 -43.12 18.52 28.30
N ALA A 424 -42.72 19.72 27.85
CA ALA A 424 -42.29 19.97 26.47
C ALA A 424 -41.00 19.22 26.13
N CYS A 425 -39.98 19.32 27.01
CA CYS A 425 -38.69 18.65 26.94
C CYS A 425 -38.81 17.15 26.67
N ARG A 426 -39.67 16.43 27.43
CA ARG A 426 -39.91 14.99 27.20
C ARG A 426 -40.47 14.70 25.80
N SER A 427 -41.37 15.54 25.30
CA SER A 427 -41.96 15.38 23.96
C SER A 427 -40.92 15.61 22.86
N THR A 428 -40.19 16.73 22.93
CA THR A 428 -39.14 17.11 21.97
C THR A 428 -38.03 16.06 21.91
N VAL A 429 -37.43 15.68 23.05
CA VAL A 429 -36.35 14.66 23.09
C VAL A 429 -36.82 13.30 22.57
N THR A 430 -38.07 12.90 22.82
CA THR A 430 -38.62 11.64 22.29
C THR A 430 -38.84 11.70 20.77
N GLY A 431 -39.36 12.82 20.25
CA GLY A 431 -39.54 13.02 18.81
C GLY A 431 -38.21 13.04 18.06
N HIS A 432 -37.24 13.80 18.59
CA HIS A 432 -35.88 13.88 18.07
C HIS A 432 -35.18 12.52 17.99
N LEU A 433 -35.26 11.69 19.05
CA LEU A 433 -34.69 10.34 19.03
C LEU A 433 -35.30 9.49 17.90
N SER A 434 -36.61 9.60 17.65
CA SER A 434 -37.27 8.85 16.59
C SER A 434 -36.82 9.26 15.18
N VAL A 435 -36.48 10.54 14.98
CA VAL A 435 -35.90 11.03 13.72
C VAL A 435 -34.45 10.56 13.60
N TRP A 436 -33.63 10.79 14.64
CA TRP A 436 -32.22 10.38 14.64
C TRP A 436 -32.04 8.88 14.43
N LEU A 437 -32.86 8.02 15.06
CA LEU A 437 -32.80 6.57 14.83
C LEU A 437 -33.05 6.18 13.37
N THR A 438 -33.93 6.91 12.67
CA THR A 438 -34.26 6.65 11.27
C THR A 438 -33.06 6.98 10.37
N GLU A 439 -32.35 8.08 10.65
CA GLU A 439 -31.15 8.45 9.90
C GLU A 439 -29.92 7.63 10.31
N TYR A 440 -29.80 7.24 11.58
CA TYR A 440 -28.72 6.42 12.10
C TYR A 440 -28.76 4.99 11.56
N PHE A 441 -29.93 4.34 11.46
CA PHE A 441 -30.00 3.02 10.83
C PHE A 441 -29.64 3.05 9.34
N GLN A 442 -29.95 4.14 8.62
CA GLN A 442 -29.48 4.32 7.24
C GLN A 442 -27.95 4.48 7.17
N PHE A 443 -27.34 5.20 8.12
CA PHE A 443 -25.87 5.27 8.23
C PHE A 443 -25.25 3.92 8.54
N GLU A 444 -25.82 3.16 9.48
CA GLU A 444 -25.35 1.81 9.84
C GLU A 444 -25.36 0.87 8.63
N ASP A 445 -26.44 0.86 7.84
CA ASP A 445 -26.56 0.04 6.62
C ASP A 445 -25.53 0.47 5.55
N MET A 446 -25.30 1.77 5.36
CA MET A 446 -24.32 2.30 4.40
C MET A 446 -22.88 2.03 4.82
N LEU A 447 -22.55 2.25 6.09
CA LEU A 447 -21.21 1.99 6.64
C LEU A 447 -20.91 0.48 6.63
N ALA A 448 -21.87 -0.37 6.96
CA ALA A 448 -21.71 -1.82 6.87
C ALA A 448 -21.41 -2.27 5.42
N ALA A 449 -22.12 -1.74 4.43
CA ALA A 449 -21.85 -2.03 3.02
C ALA A 449 -20.46 -1.54 2.58
N TYR A 450 -20.03 -0.34 3.00
CA TYR A 450 -18.69 0.17 2.75
C TYR A 450 -17.61 -0.71 3.37
N THR A 451 -17.70 -0.99 4.67
CA THR A 451 -16.67 -1.75 5.41
C THR A 451 -16.59 -3.21 4.96
N GLU A 452 -17.72 -3.87 4.62
CA GLU A 452 -17.71 -5.21 4.01
C GLU A 452 -16.99 -5.21 2.65
N ALA A 453 -17.31 -4.25 1.76
CA ALA A 453 -16.70 -4.14 0.44
C ALA A 453 -15.20 -3.76 0.51
N LYS A 454 -14.84 -2.82 1.41
CA LYS A 454 -13.47 -2.44 1.77
C LYS A 454 -12.69 -3.68 2.22
N TYR A 455 -13.16 -4.40 3.23
CA TYR A 455 -12.45 -5.56 3.77
C TYR A 455 -12.21 -6.66 2.74
N ALA A 456 -13.23 -7.01 1.95
CA ALA A 456 -13.10 -8.00 0.88
C ALA A 456 -12.12 -7.57 -0.21
N ALA A 457 -12.01 -6.28 -0.49
CA ALA A 457 -11.02 -5.74 -1.42
C ALA A 457 -9.60 -5.75 -0.85
N MET A 458 -9.45 -5.35 0.42
CA MET A 458 -8.17 -5.33 1.14
C MET A 458 -7.58 -6.74 1.30
N THR A 459 -8.37 -7.67 1.85
CA THR A 459 -7.95 -9.07 2.11
C THR A 459 -7.70 -9.84 0.81
N GLY A 460 -8.57 -9.69 -0.18
CA GLY A 460 -8.38 -10.29 -1.51
C GLY A 460 -7.09 -9.81 -2.18
N THR A 461 -6.76 -8.52 -2.02
CA THR A 461 -5.47 -7.97 -2.48
C THR A 461 -4.29 -8.59 -1.73
N ALA A 462 -4.35 -8.63 -0.39
CA ALA A 462 -3.30 -9.16 0.47
C ALA A 462 -2.96 -10.63 0.16
N ALA A 463 -3.95 -11.43 -0.22
CA ALA A 463 -3.80 -12.85 -0.59
C ALA A 463 -2.85 -13.13 -1.78
N ASN A 464 -2.42 -12.09 -2.52
CA ASN A 464 -1.38 -12.23 -3.56
C ASN A 464 0.06 -12.31 -2.95
N LEU A 465 0.22 -12.07 -1.64
CA LEU A 465 1.49 -12.19 -0.91
C LEU A 465 1.78 -13.64 -0.49
N GLY A 466 2.60 -14.35 -1.27
CA GLY A 466 3.10 -15.70 -0.94
C GLY A 466 4.23 -15.78 0.10
N ASP A 467 4.49 -14.70 0.85
CA ASP A 467 5.42 -14.69 1.99
C ASP A 467 4.61 -14.47 3.27
N ASP A 468 4.45 -15.54 4.07
CA ASP A 468 3.56 -15.57 5.25
C ASP A 468 3.72 -14.34 6.16
N LEU A 469 4.96 -13.89 6.38
CA LEU A 469 5.28 -12.77 7.27
C LEU A 469 4.87 -11.41 6.67
N ASN A 470 5.08 -11.19 5.38
CA ASN A 470 4.52 -10.05 4.66
C ASN A 470 2.99 -10.09 4.63
N HIS A 471 2.39 -11.27 4.43
CA HIS A 471 0.94 -11.44 4.42
C HIS A 471 0.35 -11.06 5.79
N GLU A 472 0.86 -11.64 6.88
CA GLU A 472 0.46 -11.33 8.26
C GLU A 472 0.61 -9.83 8.57
N PHE A 473 1.71 -9.19 8.16
CA PHE A 473 1.88 -7.74 8.30
C PHE A 473 0.74 -6.96 7.65
N VAL A 474 0.36 -7.29 6.41
CA VAL A 474 -0.75 -6.62 5.72
C VAL A 474 -2.08 -6.95 6.40
N SER A 475 -2.34 -8.21 6.77
CA SER A 475 -3.55 -8.61 7.51
C SER A 475 -3.76 -7.84 8.82
N LEU A 476 -2.68 -7.60 9.59
CA LEU A 476 -2.74 -6.81 10.83
C LEU A 476 -3.09 -5.34 10.57
N ASN A 477 -2.52 -4.73 9.52
CA ASN A 477 -2.87 -3.36 9.10
C ASN A 477 -4.32 -3.26 8.59
N ILE A 478 -4.82 -4.31 7.91
CA ILE A 478 -6.22 -4.42 7.50
C ILE A 478 -7.14 -4.53 8.72
N GLU A 479 -6.77 -5.28 9.78
CA GLU A 479 -7.57 -5.31 11.01
C GLU A 479 -7.61 -3.95 11.71
N HIS A 480 -6.48 -3.23 11.79
CA HIS A 480 -6.41 -1.87 12.34
C HIS A 480 -7.32 -0.87 11.58
N GLU A 481 -7.42 -0.99 10.26
CA GLU A 481 -8.41 -0.25 9.44
C GLU A 481 -9.86 -0.61 9.80
N MET A 482 -10.17 -1.88 10.10
CA MET A 482 -11.51 -2.30 10.55
C MET A 482 -11.83 -1.83 11.97
N GLN A 483 -10.83 -1.79 12.86
CA GLN A 483 -10.98 -1.18 14.19
C GLN A 483 -11.22 0.33 14.10
N THR A 484 -10.63 1.00 13.11
CA THR A 484 -10.85 2.43 12.84
C THR A 484 -12.29 2.70 12.36
N ASP A 485 -12.78 1.93 11.38
CA ASP A 485 -14.19 1.98 10.93
C ASP A 485 -15.17 1.73 12.12
N LEU A 486 -14.85 0.77 12.99
CA LEU A 486 -15.63 0.47 14.20
C LEU A 486 -15.57 1.61 15.23
N ALA A 487 -14.41 2.20 15.47
CA ALA A 487 -14.23 3.28 16.45
C ALA A 487 -14.99 4.56 16.06
N TRP A 488 -14.99 4.93 14.79
CA TRP A 488 -15.79 6.05 14.25
C TRP A 488 -17.28 5.86 14.55
N ARG A 489 -17.81 4.67 14.25
CA ARG A 489 -19.20 4.29 14.50
C ARG A 489 -19.58 4.28 15.99
N VAL A 490 -18.72 3.74 16.86
CA VAL A 490 -18.93 3.77 18.32
C VAL A 490 -18.94 5.21 18.83
N HIS A 491 -18.05 6.08 18.35
CA HIS A 491 -17.97 7.47 18.78
C HIS A 491 -19.23 8.27 18.39
N MET A 492 -19.78 8.05 17.18
CA MET A 492 -21.07 8.61 16.76
C MET A 492 -22.23 8.24 17.69
N LEU A 493 -22.36 6.95 18.04
CA LEU A 493 -23.39 6.48 18.97
C LEU A 493 -23.17 7.03 20.39
N ASN A 494 -21.91 7.10 20.85
CA ASN A 494 -21.52 7.63 22.15
C ASN A 494 -21.91 9.10 22.32
N ASN A 495 -21.56 9.96 21.35
CA ASN A 495 -21.87 11.39 21.37
C ASN A 495 -23.40 11.63 21.42
N TYR A 496 -24.17 10.85 20.67
CA TYR A 496 -25.63 10.99 20.69
C TYR A 496 -26.28 10.44 21.96
N ALA A 497 -25.79 9.32 22.49
CA ALA A 497 -26.23 8.78 23.77
C ALA A 497 -25.93 9.73 24.93
N ALA A 498 -24.73 10.33 24.97
CA ALA A 498 -24.33 11.30 25.98
C ALA A 498 -25.23 12.55 25.99
N THR A 499 -25.41 13.18 24.82
CA THR A 499 -26.26 14.38 24.69
C THR A 499 -27.73 14.09 25.00
N THR A 500 -28.25 12.93 24.58
CA THR A 500 -29.61 12.49 24.89
C THR A 500 -29.79 12.19 26.37
N ALA A 501 -28.82 11.53 27.03
CA ALA A 501 -28.87 11.21 28.46
C ALA A 501 -28.91 12.48 29.32
N ILE A 502 -28.05 13.46 29.01
CA ILE A 502 -28.01 14.76 29.69
C ILE A 502 -29.35 15.49 29.52
N ARG A 503 -29.86 15.62 28.29
CA ARG A 503 -31.16 16.26 28.00
C ARG A 503 -32.31 15.55 28.72
N TRP A 504 -32.36 14.22 28.68
CA TRP A 504 -33.41 13.44 29.32
C TRP A 504 -33.40 13.58 30.85
N ALA A 505 -32.22 13.65 31.48
CA ALA A 505 -32.12 13.90 32.92
C ALA A 505 -32.75 15.25 33.31
N TYR A 506 -32.54 16.31 32.51
CA TYR A 506 -33.25 17.59 32.69
C TYR A 506 -34.77 17.44 32.48
N CYS A 507 -35.21 16.71 31.45
CA CYS A 507 -36.63 16.48 31.18
C CYS A 507 -37.35 15.69 32.29
N GLU A 508 -36.68 14.74 32.94
CA GLU A 508 -37.20 14.00 34.11
C GLU A 508 -37.14 14.81 35.41
N GLY A 509 -36.47 15.97 35.41
CA GLY A 509 -36.40 16.88 36.53
C GLY A 509 -35.34 16.50 37.56
N ILE A 510 -34.06 16.55 37.17
CA ILE A 510 -32.87 16.29 38.02
C ILE A 510 -33.13 16.73 39.46
N GLN A 511 -33.27 15.76 40.38
CA GLN A 511 -33.26 16.08 41.80
C GLN A 511 -31.88 16.63 42.17
N GLU A 512 -31.84 17.79 42.82
CA GLU A 512 -30.60 18.52 43.12
C GLU A 512 -29.77 17.75 44.17
N THR A 513 -29.06 16.71 43.73
CA THR A 513 -28.07 15.99 44.51
C THR A 513 -26.98 16.98 44.88
N ALA A 514 -26.98 17.41 46.14
CA ALA A 514 -26.19 18.53 46.62
C ALA A 514 -24.71 18.37 46.24
N GLN A 515 -24.23 19.22 45.33
CA GLN A 515 -22.85 19.20 44.87
C GLN A 515 -21.92 19.43 46.06
N THR A 516 -21.09 18.43 46.38
CA THR A 516 -19.86 18.68 47.13
C THR A 516 -18.92 19.49 46.25
N GLU A 517 -18.61 20.72 46.66
CA GLU A 517 -17.66 21.60 45.96
C GLU A 517 -16.28 20.92 45.84
N SER A 518 -15.94 20.47 44.63
CA SER A 518 -14.54 20.24 44.24
C SER A 518 -13.91 21.58 43.90
N ALA A 519 -12.80 21.94 44.55
CA ALA A 519 -12.13 23.22 44.30
C ALA A 519 -11.37 23.20 42.97
N ASP A 520 -11.80 24.00 41.99
CA ASP A 520 -11.17 24.09 40.67
C ASP A 520 -9.73 24.64 40.72
N PRO A 521 -8.77 24.03 40.02
CA PRO A 521 -7.40 24.53 39.92
C PRO A 521 -7.30 25.69 38.92
N VAL A 522 -7.32 26.93 39.43
CA VAL A 522 -7.20 28.14 38.59
C VAL A 522 -5.78 28.29 38.04
N PHE A 523 -5.63 28.19 36.71
CA PHE A 523 -4.35 28.35 36.01
C PHE A 523 -4.24 29.75 35.37
N THR A 524 -3.20 30.53 35.71
CA THR A 524 -3.06 31.94 35.25
C THR A 524 -1.78 32.18 34.45
N TRP A 525 -1.89 32.53 33.17
CA TRP A 525 -0.77 32.76 32.24
C TRP A 525 -0.01 34.10 32.44
N ALA A 526 0.08 34.60 33.68
CA ALA A 526 0.51 35.97 33.98
C ALA A 526 1.87 36.07 34.71
N ALA A 527 2.88 35.33 34.24
CA ALA A 527 4.25 35.40 34.76
C ALA A 527 5.22 35.96 33.71
N LYS A 528 5.99 37.01 34.04
CA LYS A 528 7.07 37.51 33.18
C LYS A 528 8.20 36.49 33.13
N CYS A 529 8.72 36.19 31.93
CA CYS A 529 9.77 35.20 31.75
C CYS A 529 11.01 35.50 32.65
N PRO A 530 11.46 34.55 33.50
CA PRO A 530 12.59 34.75 34.40
C PRO A 530 13.88 35.19 33.68
N ALA A 531 14.63 36.12 34.30
CA ALA A 531 15.83 36.73 33.72
C ALA A 531 17.05 35.79 33.54
N GLN A 532 16.89 34.52 33.90
CA GLN A 532 17.78 33.40 33.59
C GLN A 532 17.51 32.82 32.20
N LEU A 533 16.24 32.72 31.79
CA LEU A 533 15.79 32.12 30.52
C LEU A 533 15.92 33.08 29.32
N THR A 534 16.14 34.38 29.57
CA THR A 534 16.40 35.38 28.52
C THR A 534 17.85 35.37 28.00
N ARG A 535 18.73 34.51 28.54
CA ARG A 535 20.15 34.43 28.13
C ARG A 535 20.70 33.01 27.96
N ASN A 536 20.08 31.98 28.54
CA ASN A 536 20.48 30.58 28.38
C ASN A 536 19.25 29.74 28.04
N LYS A 537 19.39 28.73 27.15
CA LYS A 537 18.42 27.63 27.07
C LYS A 537 18.52 26.81 28.37
N LEU A 538 17.39 26.54 29.02
CA LEU A 538 17.32 25.58 30.12
C LEU A 538 16.92 24.22 29.52
N GLY A 539 17.88 23.31 29.43
CA GLY A 539 17.62 21.91 29.13
C GLY A 539 17.39 21.12 30.43
N VAL A 540 16.29 20.38 30.49
CA VAL A 540 15.99 19.43 31.57
C VAL A 540 15.68 18.08 30.93
N ASN A 541 16.49 17.07 31.25
CA ASN A 541 16.20 15.68 30.90
C ASN A 541 15.18 15.17 31.94
N LEU A 542 13.91 15.14 31.57
CA LEU A 542 12.83 14.67 32.47
C LEU A 542 12.88 13.15 32.61
N ILE A 543 13.24 12.46 31.53
CA ILE A 543 13.62 11.05 31.52
C ILE A 543 14.98 10.99 30.81
N PRO A 544 16.06 10.52 31.46
CA PRO A 544 17.35 10.33 30.80
C PRO A 544 17.19 9.50 29.54
N GLU A 545 17.93 9.86 28.48
CA GLU A 545 17.96 9.21 27.16
C GLU A 545 16.64 9.26 26.35
N ILE A 546 15.46 9.42 26.98
CA ILE A 546 14.15 9.36 26.31
C ILE A 546 13.48 10.74 26.14
N LEU A 547 13.51 11.63 27.14
CA LEU A 547 12.73 12.87 27.13
C LEU A 547 13.56 14.09 27.54
N GLN A 548 13.93 14.90 26.54
CA GLN A 548 14.61 16.19 26.74
C GLN A 548 13.62 17.34 26.52
N VAL A 549 13.47 18.22 27.51
CA VAL A 549 12.72 19.47 27.36
C VAL A 549 13.69 20.64 27.40
N ARG A 550 13.71 21.47 26.36
CA ARG A 550 14.55 22.67 26.27
C ARG A 550 13.67 23.91 26.14
N ALA A 551 13.76 24.80 27.12
CA ALA A 551 12.97 26.02 27.16
C ALA A 551 13.86 27.27 27.18
N ASN A 552 13.46 28.30 26.45
CA ASN A 552 13.88 29.69 26.68
C ASN A 552 12.66 30.63 26.55
N CYS A 553 12.87 31.95 26.60
CA CYS A 553 11.77 32.93 26.52
C CYS A 553 11.19 33.17 25.12
N GLU A 554 11.61 32.43 24.08
CA GLU A 554 11.18 32.63 22.69
C GLU A 554 10.71 31.33 22.03
N VAL A 555 11.33 30.19 22.37
CA VAL A 555 11.02 28.85 21.87
C VAL A 555 10.93 27.83 23.01
N PHE A 556 9.91 26.98 22.95
CA PHE A 556 9.77 25.76 23.74
C PHE A 556 9.95 24.55 22.83
N GLU A 557 10.95 23.71 23.12
CA GLU A 557 11.30 22.48 22.39
C GLU A 557 11.08 21.27 23.31
N ILE A 558 10.21 20.34 22.91
CA ILE A 558 10.20 18.97 23.42
C ILE A 558 10.90 18.10 22.38
N GLU A 559 11.86 17.28 22.81
CA GLU A 559 12.59 16.33 21.98
C GLU A 559 12.49 14.93 22.63
N ILE A 560 11.66 14.07 22.04
CA ILE A 560 11.53 12.66 22.41
C ILE A 560 12.52 11.85 21.59
N ASN A 561 13.24 10.94 22.24
CA ASN A 561 14.25 10.06 21.62
C ASN A 561 13.88 8.59 21.91
N GLY A 562 13.80 7.76 20.87
CA GLY A 562 13.73 6.30 21.01
C GLY A 562 15.10 5.67 21.28
N PRO A 563 15.17 4.50 21.95
CA PRO A 563 16.43 3.84 22.32
C PRO A 563 17.12 3.08 21.17
N THR A 564 16.71 3.30 19.92
CA THR A 564 17.04 2.49 18.73
C THR A 564 17.69 3.31 17.60
N TRP A 565 18.29 2.59 16.65
CA TRP A 565 19.07 3.15 15.53
C TRP A 565 18.22 3.85 14.46
N ILE A 566 16.92 3.52 14.40
CA ILE A 566 15.86 4.35 13.83
C ILE A 566 15.28 5.17 14.97
N THR A 567 15.59 6.46 15.04
CA THR A 567 15.03 7.35 16.07
C THR A 567 13.81 8.07 15.50
N VAL A 568 12.60 7.67 15.89
CA VAL A 568 11.41 8.53 15.73
C VAL A 568 11.60 9.76 16.62
N PHE A 569 11.44 10.95 16.06
CA PHE A 569 11.46 12.19 16.83
C PHE A 569 10.21 13.02 16.54
N GLY A 570 9.51 13.39 17.62
CA GLY A 570 8.54 14.46 17.62
C GLY A 570 9.20 15.73 18.15
N GLN A 571 9.19 16.81 17.37
CA GLN A 571 9.59 18.14 17.81
C GLN A 571 8.39 19.09 17.73
N VAL A 572 7.90 19.51 18.89
CA VAL A 572 7.03 20.69 18.98
C VAL A 572 7.92 21.92 19.17
N SER A 573 7.71 22.95 18.36
CA SER A 573 8.41 24.23 18.40
C SER A 573 7.42 25.39 18.41
N ILE A 574 7.30 26.07 19.55
CA ILE A 574 6.37 27.20 19.73
C ILE A 574 7.14 28.52 19.63
N ASP A 575 6.94 29.29 18.56
CA ASP A 575 7.48 30.64 18.40
C ASP A 575 6.54 31.66 19.06
N MET A 576 6.89 32.06 20.28
CA MET A 576 6.09 32.99 21.08
C MET A 576 6.12 34.44 20.56
N LYS A 577 6.97 34.76 19.58
CA LYS A 577 7.11 36.10 18.99
C LYS A 577 6.23 36.25 17.74
N ASN A 578 6.19 35.22 16.90
CA ASN A 578 5.37 35.17 15.70
C ASN A 578 3.99 34.53 15.93
N LYS A 579 3.73 33.99 17.15
CA LYS A 579 2.49 33.30 17.53
C LYS A 579 2.18 32.10 16.62
N THR A 580 3.21 31.30 16.34
CA THR A 580 3.10 30.07 15.57
C THR A 580 3.57 28.86 16.38
N ALA A 581 3.00 27.70 16.08
CA ALA A 581 3.42 26.42 16.63
C ALA A 581 3.65 25.44 15.48
N THR A 582 4.90 25.01 15.31
CA THR A 582 5.26 23.97 14.34
C THR A 582 5.38 22.64 15.06
N ILE A 583 4.68 21.64 14.56
CA ILE A 583 4.81 20.24 14.96
C ILE A 583 5.56 19.54 13.82
N PHE A 584 6.74 19.01 14.10
CA PHE A 584 7.51 18.18 13.17
C PHE A 584 7.51 16.74 13.70
N ALA A 585 7.22 15.78 12.83
CA ALA A 585 7.27 14.34 13.14
C ALA A 585 8.01 13.60 12.01
N GLY A 586 9.05 12.85 12.36
CA GLY A 586 9.86 12.16 11.36
C GLY A 586 10.76 11.07 11.92
N GLY A 587 11.29 10.27 11.00
CA GLY A 587 12.32 9.27 11.27
C GLY A 587 13.71 9.86 11.05
N LYS A 588 14.64 9.53 11.96
CA LYS A 588 16.05 9.89 11.85
C LYS A 588 16.91 8.63 11.93
N LEU A 589 17.61 8.33 10.84
CA LEU A 589 18.62 7.27 10.79
C LEU A 589 19.98 7.81 11.23
N GLN A 590 20.68 7.07 12.09
CA GLN A 590 22.06 7.39 12.50
C GLN A 590 22.97 6.16 12.30
N SER A 591 23.96 6.31 11.42
CA SER A 591 24.95 5.25 11.15
C SER A 591 25.84 4.94 12.36
N PRO A 592 26.23 3.68 12.62
CA PRO A 592 27.11 3.32 13.73
C PRO A 592 28.47 4.05 13.74
N PRO A 593 29.13 4.22 14.92
CA PRO A 593 30.43 4.88 15.00
C PRO A 593 31.53 4.14 14.22
N GLY A 594 31.90 4.67 13.05
CA GLY A 594 32.98 4.15 12.21
C GLY A 594 32.64 4.08 10.71
N THR A 595 31.36 4.13 10.35
CA THR A 595 30.90 4.21 8.95
C THR A 595 30.68 5.66 8.48
N LEU A 596 30.43 5.84 7.18
CA LEU A 596 30.23 7.16 6.57
C LEU A 596 29.01 7.87 7.18
N GLN A 597 29.17 9.11 7.64
CA GLN A 597 28.09 9.87 8.26
C GLN A 597 27.07 10.33 7.21
N MET A 598 25.99 9.58 7.07
CA MET A 598 24.77 10.00 6.37
C MET A 598 23.63 10.13 7.38
N ALA A 599 22.85 11.21 7.27
CA ALA A 599 21.71 11.48 8.13
C ALA A 599 20.49 11.78 7.25
N LEU A 600 19.69 10.73 7.00
CA LEU A 600 18.32 10.90 6.49
C LEU A 600 17.46 11.53 7.59
N ASN A 601 16.59 12.45 7.19
CA ASN A 601 15.72 13.22 8.08
C ASN A 601 14.37 13.36 7.36
N ASP A 602 13.64 12.27 7.34
CA ASP A 602 12.46 12.11 6.50
C ASP A 602 11.22 12.19 7.40
N GLY A 603 10.31 13.11 7.06
CA GLY A 603 9.19 13.45 7.94
C GLY A 603 8.32 14.59 7.45
N PHE A 604 7.21 14.77 8.17
CA PHE A 604 6.16 15.75 7.91
C PHE A 604 6.19 16.86 8.95
N TYR A 605 5.70 18.04 8.58
CA TYR A 605 5.50 19.13 9.52
C TYR A 605 4.21 19.91 9.25
N ILE A 606 3.57 20.35 10.33
CA ILE A 606 2.39 21.22 10.31
C ILE A 606 2.73 22.49 11.10
N THR A 607 2.51 23.67 10.53
CA THR A 607 2.63 24.94 11.26
C THR A 607 1.27 25.58 11.44
N LEU A 608 0.92 25.83 12.70
CA LEU A 608 -0.29 26.52 13.13
C LEU A 608 0.01 27.99 13.45
N SER A 609 -0.96 28.87 13.24
CA SER A 609 -0.92 30.31 13.51
C SER A 609 -2.23 30.78 14.13
N GLU A 610 -2.31 32.06 14.56
CA GLU A 610 -3.58 32.65 15.05
C GLU A 610 -4.71 32.68 14.01
N ASN A 611 -4.42 32.44 12.72
CA ASN A 611 -5.40 32.34 11.64
C ASN A 611 -5.64 30.90 11.15
N GLY A 612 -5.19 29.89 11.91
CA GLY A 612 -5.25 28.46 11.52
C GLY A 612 -3.94 27.94 10.93
N VAL A 613 -4.00 26.82 10.20
CA VAL A 613 -2.83 26.21 9.53
C VAL A 613 -2.21 27.20 8.55
N SER A 614 -0.92 27.49 8.71
CA SER A 614 -0.18 28.44 7.88
C SER A 614 0.89 27.79 6.99
N ASP A 615 1.31 26.56 7.28
CA ASP A 615 2.22 25.77 6.44
C ASP A 615 2.05 24.27 6.71
N LEU A 616 2.31 23.43 5.70
CA LEU A 616 2.22 21.97 5.73
C LEU A 616 3.19 21.39 4.69
N GLY A 617 4.06 20.46 5.06
CA GLY A 617 5.01 19.88 4.10
C GLY A 617 5.73 18.60 4.55
N MET A 618 6.48 18.03 3.61
CA MET A 618 7.30 16.81 3.77
C MET A 618 8.72 17.06 3.22
N LYS A 619 9.70 16.27 3.66
CA LYS A 619 11.09 16.34 3.20
C LYS A 619 11.70 14.92 3.13
N ALA A 620 12.36 14.56 2.02
CA ALA A 620 12.99 13.24 1.80
C ALA A 620 14.00 13.25 0.62
N SER A 621 14.91 12.26 0.56
CA SER A 621 15.80 11.93 -0.59
C SER A 621 16.82 10.81 -0.25
N SER A 622 17.26 9.86 -1.09
CA SER A 622 16.96 9.37 -2.47
C SER A 622 17.94 8.18 -2.76
N SER A 623 18.17 7.53 -3.93
CA SER A 623 17.86 7.72 -5.37
C SER A 623 18.20 6.48 -6.24
N VAL A 624 17.59 6.36 -7.43
CA VAL A 624 18.02 5.59 -8.65
C VAL A 624 17.74 4.07 -8.71
N ASP A 625 17.34 3.60 -9.90
CA ASP A 625 16.91 2.22 -10.23
C ASP A 625 17.17 1.89 -11.73
N VAL A 626 17.34 0.61 -12.12
CA VAL A 626 17.72 0.18 -13.51
C VAL A 626 17.24 -1.25 -13.88
N GLY A 627 16.58 -1.45 -15.04
CA GLY A 627 16.46 -2.77 -15.71
C GLY A 627 15.17 -2.99 -16.52
N VAL A 628 15.23 -3.73 -17.65
CA VAL A 628 14.08 -4.00 -18.55
C VAL A 628 14.19 -5.36 -19.25
N GLY A 629 13.14 -6.20 -19.24
CA GLY A 629 13.01 -7.38 -20.11
C GLY A 629 12.04 -8.46 -19.61
N PRO A 630 12.04 -9.66 -20.23
CA PRO A 630 11.57 -10.91 -19.61
C PRO A 630 12.56 -11.45 -18.56
N PHE A 631 13.57 -10.64 -18.21
CA PHE A 631 14.63 -10.94 -17.28
C PHE A 631 14.59 -9.87 -16.20
N VAL A 632 14.59 -10.28 -14.94
CA VAL A 632 14.54 -9.36 -13.80
C VAL A 632 15.45 -9.86 -12.67
N GLY A 633 16.04 -8.91 -11.98
CA GLY A 633 17.02 -9.12 -10.91
C GLY A 633 17.68 -7.77 -10.58
N VAL A 634 18.23 -7.63 -9.37
CA VAL A 634 18.88 -6.40 -8.91
C VAL A 634 20.15 -6.74 -8.13
N ILE A 635 21.03 -5.75 -8.02
CA ILE A 635 22.30 -5.83 -7.30
C ILE A 635 22.11 -5.22 -5.91
N ASP A 636 22.36 -5.99 -4.84
CA ASP A 636 22.64 -5.43 -3.51
C ASP A 636 23.88 -6.10 -2.90
N GLY A 637 24.96 -5.32 -2.79
CA GLY A 637 26.25 -5.78 -2.28
C GLY A 637 26.84 -6.99 -3.04
N ASP A 638 27.25 -8.00 -2.27
CA ASP A 638 27.80 -9.26 -2.79
C ASP A 638 26.71 -10.32 -3.12
N SER A 639 25.43 -9.97 -2.96
CA SER A 639 24.26 -10.84 -3.12
C SER A 639 23.41 -10.44 -4.34
N VAL A 640 22.95 -11.43 -5.12
CA VAL A 640 22.08 -11.21 -6.28
C VAL A 640 20.96 -12.24 -6.32
N GLU A 641 19.73 -11.77 -6.13
CA GLU A 641 18.55 -12.52 -6.55
C GLU A 641 18.38 -12.37 -8.07
N LEU A 642 18.41 -13.50 -8.77
CA LEU A 642 18.16 -13.58 -10.21
C LEU A 642 17.08 -14.64 -10.47
N GLY A 643 16.02 -14.27 -11.17
CA GLY A 643 14.97 -15.18 -11.65
C GLY A 643 14.83 -15.08 -13.17
N VAL A 644 15.15 -16.15 -13.89
CA VAL A 644 14.99 -16.22 -15.35
C VAL A 644 13.76 -17.07 -15.69
N ALA A 645 12.67 -16.42 -16.07
CA ALA A 645 11.48 -17.07 -16.58
C ALA A 645 11.54 -17.19 -18.12
N GLY A 646 11.62 -18.41 -18.65
CA GLY A 646 11.52 -18.67 -20.07
C GLY A 646 10.10 -18.38 -20.59
N ALA A 647 9.99 -17.70 -21.73
CA ALA A 647 8.73 -17.13 -22.20
C ALA A 647 8.54 -17.21 -23.73
N VAL A 648 7.32 -17.50 -24.17
CA VAL A 648 6.89 -17.31 -25.56
C VAL A 648 6.74 -15.81 -25.84
N GLU A 649 7.62 -15.27 -26.67
CA GLU A 649 7.38 -13.98 -27.33
C GLU A 649 6.38 -14.17 -28.47
N TYR A 650 5.17 -13.66 -28.28
CA TYR A 650 4.26 -13.38 -29.38
C TYR A 650 4.75 -12.13 -30.12
N TRP A 651 4.80 -12.20 -31.45
CA TRP A 651 5.33 -11.10 -32.26
C TRP A 651 4.38 -9.89 -32.21
N ASN A 652 4.70 -8.92 -31.34
CA ASN A 652 3.96 -7.65 -31.19
C ASN A 652 4.10 -6.73 -32.43
N THR A 653 5.05 -7.02 -33.32
CA THR A 653 5.11 -6.45 -34.67
C THR A 653 4.73 -7.51 -35.71
N PRO A 654 3.85 -7.20 -36.69
CA PRO A 654 3.70 -8.07 -37.85
C PRO A 654 5.03 -8.12 -38.61
N PRO A 655 5.39 -9.27 -39.23
CA PRO A 655 6.64 -9.37 -39.97
C PRO A 655 6.68 -8.32 -41.09
N SER A 656 7.82 -7.63 -41.21
CA SER A 656 8.08 -6.82 -42.41
C SER A 656 8.00 -7.72 -43.65
N PRO A 657 7.37 -7.27 -44.74
CA PRO A 657 7.53 -7.88 -46.04
C PRO A 657 8.98 -7.74 -46.56
#